data_AF-A0A2E6QWW8-F1
#
_entry.id   AF-A0A2E6QWW8-F1
#
_cell.length_a   1.000
_cell.length_b   1.000
_cell.length_c   1.000
_cell.angle_alpha   90.00
_cell.angle_beta   90.00
_cell.angle_gamma   90.00
#
_symmetry.space_group_name_H-M   'P 1'
#
loop_
_entity.id
_entity.type
_entity.pdbx_description
1 polymer ?
#
loop_
_entity_poly.entity_id
_entity_poly.type
_entity_poly.pdbx_seq_one_letter_code
_entity_poly.pdbx_strand_id
1 'polypeptide(L)'
;ATTATLVVTGGPGDDTINFDSSLNSLGADIFSGGAGRDTVEIDDAATLTATATAGLTGIEVLAAGATDSDVYDLAKIAGADTFRVLSTATADGTGVTVKNLTADAKIEIQGTEGVVGTLALNTSDDTANVTIATASGLGVILPTAGTITLNEFETINITSGLSATDTDDLTSSALNKVTFSGYGPITTNIAAAVLTEIDASGMFGLTTGLTMEGNTGGVLYPQTITGSDLIDTLIGAAAADTINGNGGNDIINGAASIDTINGGAGNDVIDGDGGADILSGGAGNDRFLVDDDTDFITLASAEVLDGGEGTDTLRISDTNGTTIASTDLHGLKSVEVLQMTGEAALTVTLDDTLFTNNGVSNFTIQQIQANGTATAAGALTVTASALTSANSITANLNVAANIDDSITGGAGDDTVTYLSTSVAATGLEATDTFTGGKGTDTLAITMDDTDLGTASGYISLTLVTGIEKITLTNVGTNSAYITLTDGQFVTAATAAASGNGTTAAITGVIDGSSWTGSGGIFVNASAEDDSKITITGGAGADTLIGGAKANTIDGGLGADTLSGGAVVDTLIGGAGADTFNMSDVSDFIGLTAAETLDGGAGSDILKFSENATTTVAASDLQGMSSVEKIQFYGTGANTITLSDSVYTNNGTTLLKIYDTNANGAVTVDAAGLSAANAISYYSVSAAATTDTITGGAGDDLFYFYEDSIATADTLVGGTGTDTLAIKADGGNLTTVVTTNMTKFEVITLTDDGIARALPITLTAGFFQGATGTLNAGTVKGVVTFNGAAETLTPMTITTGIGADIITGGAKADTIKSGTGADVIDGTAGADIITLGAGADDVKYDNSSASGAVSDSTGTAYDVITDFLSGTDEFKITVDYSSLNSGVTINATVLTATTSKTLAQDSLSGKRLEAIYNTTDELLYINYNEDNLITTSDWTIKVNAGATAATTVASADFDYTITGTASADTITTGAGDDIIDGGSGIDTINGGDGTNSISDSAGVDVVYISNSGTDTVNVSTGSDDVKITSATDTMTILTLTDITGADQDFTVSATSHDQITNFSTTNDDIKITGALYTAVAVGKTAPTTTLLAGSGQTADLDAGGIIIANTNEKTGNAYTTDFGDISAITTALNASLGSDGAANEEYVLFIGDSGTVYGAYYWKDVDGDSAISDGDQFALLATISGAVLVAADVDGSSGS
;
A
#
# COMPACT_ATOMS: atom_id res chain seq x y z
N ALA A 1 -29.99 -25.51 -102.18
CA ALA A 1 -30.49 -25.11 -103.52
C ALA A 1 -31.41 -23.90 -103.42
N THR A 2 -30.80 -22.72 -103.37
CA THR A 2 -31.13 -21.53 -104.17
C THR A 2 -29.79 -21.14 -104.82
N THR A 3 -29.75 -20.81 -106.10
CA THR A 3 -28.55 -20.33 -106.81
C THR A 3 -28.26 -18.86 -106.49
N ALA A 4 -28.38 -18.47 -105.22
CA ALA A 4 -28.18 -17.09 -104.77
C ALA A 4 -26.89 -17.04 -103.95
N THR A 5 -25.88 -16.38 -104.50
CA THR A 5 -24.67 -15.99 -103.80
C THR A 5 -25.02 -15.00 -102.70
N LEU A 6 -24.68 -15.31 -101.45
CA LEU A 6 -24.70 -14.37 -100.35
C LEU A 6 -23.45 -13.49 -100.44
N VAL A 7 -23.65 -12.18 -100.55
CA VAL A 7 -22.57 -11.18 -100.48
C VAL A 7 -22.82 -10.33 -99.26
N VAL A 8 -21.93 -10.42 -98.28
CA VAL A 8 -21.90 -9.55 -97.11
C VAL A 8 -20.69 -8.65 -97.24
N THR A 9 -20.89 -7.35 -97.07
CA THR A 9 -19.82 -6.35 -97.07
C THR A 9 -19.97 -5.54 -95.80
N GLY A 10 -18.92 -5.48 -95.00
CA GLY A 10 -18.88 -4.67 -93.79
C GLY A 10 -18.91 -3.16 -94.10
N GLY A 11 -19.20 -2.40 -93.05
CA GLY A 11 -19.31 -0.96 -93.09
C GLY A 11 -17.96 -0.26 -92.96
N PRO A 12 -17.96 1.06 -92.72
CA PRO A 12 -16.78 1.75 -92.21
C PRO A 12 -16.61 1.47 -90.71
N GLY A 13 -15.50 0.85 -90.31
CA GLY A 13 -15.18 0.44 -88.94
C GLY A 13 -14.68 -1.01 -88.87
N ASP A 14 -14.27 -1.45 -87.69
CA ASP A 14 -13.83 -2.84 -87.45
C ASP A 14 -15.07 -3.75 -87.34
N ASP A 15 -15.28 -4.63 -88.32
CA ASP A 15 -16.39 -5.58 -88.37
C ASP A 15 -15.94 -7.00 -87.97
N THR A 16 -16.79 -7.75 -87.26
CA THR A 16 -16.54 -9.15 -86.90
C THR A 16 -17.52 -10.09 -87.60
N ILE A 17 -16.99 -11.14 -88.24
CA ILE A 17 -17.76 -12.27 -88.76
C ILE A 17 -17.46 -13.48 -87.89
N ASN A 18 -18.45 -13.92 -87.13
CA ASN A 18 -18.32 -15.10 -86.28
C ASN A 18 -18.91 -16.34 -86.97
N PHE A 19 -18.13 -17.41 -86.99
CA PHE A 19 -18.56 -18.76 -87.33
C PHE A 19 -18.58 -19.65 -86.07
N ASP A 20 -19.77 -19.79 -85.48
CA ASP A 20 -20.07 -20.65 -84.31
C ASP A 20 -19.78 -22.17 -84.52
N SER A 21 -19.19 -22.58 -85.66
CA SER A 21 -18.81 -23.96 -85.96
C SER A 21 -17.72 -24.02 -87.05
N SER A 22 -16.96 -25.12 -87.09
CA SER A 22 -16.00 -25.47 -88.15
C SER A 22 -16.35 -24.97 -89.57
N LEU A 23 -15.53 -24.05 -90.11
CA LEU A 23 -15.69 -23.49 -91.46
C LEU A 23 -15.23 -24.48 -92.55
N ASN A 24 -16.15 -25.35 -92.99
CA ASN A 24 -15.84 -26.41 -93.94
C ASN A 24 -15.84 -25.96 -95.43
N SER A 25 -16.68 -25.00 -95.84
CA SER A 25 -16.69 -24.40 -97.19
C SER A 25 -17.65 -23.21 -97.30
N LEU A 26 -17.20 -22.07 -97.84
CA LEU A 26 -18.06 -20.93 -98.22
C LEU A 26 -18.71 -21.07 -99.60
N GLY A 27 -18.36 -22.09 -100.38
CA GLY A 27 -18.90 -22.28 -101.73
C GLY A 27 -18.64 -21.09 -102.66
N ALA A 28 -19.70 -20.39 -103.08
CA ALA A 28 -19.62 -19.20 -103.94
C ALA A 28 -19.91 -17.89 -103.18
N ASP A 29 -20.15 -17.95 -101.86
CA ASP A 29 -20.49 -16.81 -101.02
C ASP A 29 -19.27 -15.94 -100.77
N ILE A 30 -19.48 -14.62 -100.66
CA ILE A 30 -18.42 -13.63 -100.48
C ILE A 30 -18.71 -12.86 -99.20
N PHE A 31 -17.75 -12.87 -98.28
CA PHE A 31 -17.74 -12.02 -97.11
C PHE A 31 -16.55 -11.07 -97.23
N SER A 32 -16.85 -9.78 -97.31
CA SER A 32 -15.83 -8.74 -97.35
C SER A 32 -15.89 -7.93 -96.06
N GLY A 33 -14.76 -7.78 -95.36
CA GLY A 33 -14.69 -6.96 -94.15
C GLY A 33 -14.95 -5.48 -94.44
N GLY A 34 -14.42 -4.97 -95.55
CA GLY A 34 -14.71 -3.59 -95.97
C GLY A 34 -13.57 -2.65 -95.59
N ALA A 35 -13.88 -1.56 -94.87
CA ALA A 35 -12.89 -0.56 -94.50
C ALA A 35 -12.78 -0.47 -92.97
N GLY A 36 -11.72 -1.06 -92.42
CA GLY A 36 -11.48 -1.19 -90.99
C GLY A 36 -10.43 -2.24 -90.76
N ARG A 37 -10.31 -2.74 -89.53
CA ARG A 37 -9.53 -3.91 -89.17
C ARG A 37 -10.50 -5.05 -88.85
N ASP A 38 -10.84 -5.82 -89.86
CA ASP A 38 -11.96 -6.75 -89.82
C ASP A 38 -11.52 -8.13 -89.33
N THR A 39 -12.36 -8.76 -88.50
CA THR A 39 -12.07 -10.02 -87.80
C THR A 39 -12.95 -11.15 -88.32
N VAL A 40 -12.34 -12.30 -88.63
CA VAL A 40 -13.06 -13.57 -88.77
C VAL A 40 -12.79 -14.43 -87.54
N GLU A 41 -13.85 -14.77 -86.81
CA GLU A 41 -13.80 -15.61 -85.62
C GLU A 41 -14.32 -17.01 -85.96
N ILE A 42 -13.58 -18.04 -85.54
CA ILE A 42 -13.92 -19.45 -85.76
C ILE A 42 -13.76 -20.18 -84.41
N ASP A 43 -14.84 -20.80 -83.94
CA ASP A 43 -14.88 -21.41 -82.60
C ASP A 43 -14.31 -22.84 -82.52
N ASP A 44 -14.16 -23.53 -83.66
CA ASP A 44 -13.69 -24.94 -83.76
C ASP A 44 -12.88 -25.16 -85.06
N ALA A 45 -11.66 -25.69 -84.96
CA ALA A 45 -10.76 -25.83 -86.09
C ALA A 45 -10.96 -27.12 -86.91
N ALA A 46 -11.88 -27.08 -87.88
CA ALA A 46 -11.72 -27.93 -89.07
C ALA A 46 -10.57 -27.39 -89.96
N THR A 47 -9.81 -28.30 -90.58
CA THR A 47 -8.68 -27.98 -91.47
C THR A 47 -9.05 -26.90 -92.49
N LEU A 48 -8.64 -25.65 -92.24
CA LEU A 48 -8.83 -24.53 -93.15
C LEU A 48 -8.14 -24.84 -94.48
N THR A 49 -8.92 -25.06 -95.53
CA THR A 49 -8.39 -25.23 -96.89
C THR A 49 -8.54 -23.94 -97.68
N ALA A 50 -7.63 -23.69 -98.63
CA ALA A 50 -7.73 -22.51 -99.50
C ALA A 50 -9.06 -22.45 -100.29
N THR A 51 -9.75 -23.58 -100.45
CA THR A 51 -11.09 -23.66 -101.06
C THR A 51 -12.19 -23.27 -100.08
N ALA A 52 -11.99 -23.51 -98.77
CA ALA A 52 -12.99 -23.23 -97.75
C ALA A 52 -13.11 -21.73 -97.44
N THR A 53 -12.00 -20.99 -97.58
CA THR A 53 -11.87 -19.56 -97.23
C THR A 53 -11.85 -18.63 -98.43
N ALA A 54 -11.96 -19.13 -99.67
CA ALA A 54 -11.85 -18.35 -100.91
C ALA A 54 -12.86 -17.20 -101.06
N GLY A 55 -13.95 -17.23 -100.28
CA GLY A 55 -14.97 -16.17 -100.21
C GLY A 55 -14.64 -15.03 -99.25
N LEU A 56 -13.63 -15.15 -98.39
CA LEU A 56 -13.23 -14.13 -97.43
C LEU A 56 -12.27 -13.13 -98.10
N THR A 57 -12.56 -11.83 -98.00
CA THR A 57 -11.74 -10.76 -98.59
C THR A 57 -11.69 -9.54 -97.68
N GLY A 58 -10.54 -8.87 -97.55
CA GLY A 58 -10.39 -7.73 -96.61
C GLY A 58 -10.67 -8.16 -95.18
N ILE A 59 -9.94 -9.19 -94.71
CA ILE A 59 -9.98 -9.68 -93.34
C ILE A 59 -8.55 -9.63 -92.83
N GLU A 60 -8.31 -8.94 -91.72
CA GLU A 60 -6.98 -8.67 -91.18
C GLU A 60 -6.70 -9.52 -89.93
N VAL A 61 -7.74 -9.95 -89.22
CA VAL A 61 -7.61 -10.75 -87.99
C VAL A 61 -8.29 -12.11 -88.14
N LEU A 62 -7.53 -13.18 -87.88
CA LEU A 62 -8.07 -14.52 -87.65
C LEU A 62 -8.19 -14.74 -86.13
N ALA A 63 -9.42 -14.86 -85.66
CA ALA A 63 -9.77 -15.09 -84.26
C ALA A 63 -10.14 -16.56 -84.01
N ALA A 64 -9.65 -17.14 -82.92
CA ALA A 64 -10.01 -18.46 -82.43
C ALA A 64 -10.88 -18.33 -81.17
N GLY A 65 -12.10 -18.87 -81.19
CA GLY A 65 -13.08 -18.82 -80.07
C GLY A 65 -12.92 -19.94 -79.02
N ALA A 66 -11.69 -20.41 -78.82
CA ALA A 66 -11.33 -21.78 -78.43
C ALA A 66 -11.99 -22.38 -77.16
N THR A 67 -12.26 -23.69 -77.24
CA THR A 67 -12.59 -24.58 -76.11
C THR A 67 -11.74 -25.88 -76.08
N ASP A 68 -10.71 -26.03 -76.95
CA ASP A 68 -9.81 -27.21 -77.08
C ASP A 68 -8.51 -27.00 -77.92
N SER A 69 -7.69 -28.06 -78.11
CA SER A 69 -6.36 -28.11 -78.76
C SER A 69 -6.35 -27.92 -80.29
N ASP A 70 -6.91 -26.82 -80.75
CA ASP A 70 -7.10 -26.51 -82.16
C ASP A 70 -5.82 -26.07 -82.91
N VAL A 71 -5.80 -26.32 -84.23
CA VAL A 71 -4.69 -25.93 -85.13
C VAL A 71 -5.18 -25.01 -86.26
N TYR A 72 -4.80 -23.74 -86.20
CA TYR A 72 -5.09 -22.71 -87.19
C TYR A 72 -3.92 -22.49 -88.16
N ASP A 73 -4.20 -22.07 -89.39
CA ASP A 73 -3.19 -21.75 -90.42
C ASP A 73 -3.47 -20.36 -90.98
N LEU A 74 -2.65 -19.37 -90.58
CA LEU A 74 -2.85 -17.95 -90.91
C LEU A 74 -2.76 -17.70 -92.42
N ALA A 75 -1.96 -18.49 -93.15
CA ALA A 75 -1.79 -18.37 -94.60
C ALA A 75 -3.05 -18.74 -95.41
N LYS A 76 -4.09 -19.29 -94.77
CA LYS A 76 -5.36 -19.64 -95.42
C LYS A 76 -6.36 -18.49 -95.49
N ILE A 77 -6.13 -17.40 -94.76
CA ILE A 77 -6.94 -16.18 -94.81
C ILE A 77 -6.12 -15.10 -95.52
N ALA A 78 -6.50 -14.76 -96.75
CA ALA A 78 -5.76 -13.81 -97.56
C ALA A 78 -5.89 -12.38 -97.00
N GLY A 79 -4.78 -11.79 -96.55
CA GLY A 79 -4.72 -10.45 -95.97
C GLY A 79 -4.63 -10.42 -94.44
N ALA A 80 -4.79 -11.57 -93.77
CA ALA A 80 -4.66 -11.66 -92.32
C ALA A 80 -3.19 -11.50 -91.89
N ASP A 81 -2.95 -10.56 -90.97
CA ASP A 81 -1.63 -10.29 -90.36
C ASP A 81 -1.63 -10.51 -88.83
N THR A 82 -2.81 -10.78 -88.27
CA THR A 82 -3.04 -10.88 -86.83
C THR A 82 -3.77 -12.17 -86.49
N PHE A 83 -3.27 -12.89 -85.49
CA PHE A 83 -3.98 -14.01 -84.88
C PHE A 83 -4.51 -13.58 -83.51
N ARG A 84 -5.80 -13.76 -83.24
CA ARG A 84 -6.42 -13.42 -81.96
C ARG A 84 -6.97 -14.67 -81.29
N VAL A 85 -6.74 -14.84 -79.99
CA VAL A 85 -7.35 -15.90 -79.20
C VAL A 85 -8.40 -15.26 -78.30
N LEU A 86 -9.67 -15.64 -78.49
CA LEU A 86 -10.79 -15.27 -77.63
C LEU A 86 -11.17 -16.52 -76.85
N SER A 87 -10.76 -16.65 -75.59
CA SER A 87 -11.20 -17.76 -74.73
C SER A 87 -12.13 -17.24 -73.64
N THR A 88 -13.30 -17.88 -73.54
CA THR A 88 -14.27 -17.70 -72.43
C THR A 88 -14.37 -18.94 -71.53
N ALA A 89 -13.60 -19.99 -71.84
CA ALA A 89 -13.66 -21.29 -71.18
C ALA A 89 -12.65 -21.40 -70.02
N THR A 90 -12.92 -22.31 -69.07
CA THR A 90 -12.00 -22.64 -67.97
C THR A 90 -10.79 -23.38 -68.52
N ALA A 91 -9.58 -22.85 -68.29
CA ALA A 91 -8.30 -23.45 -68.68
C ALA A 91 -8.25 -24.98 -68.47
N ASP A 92 -8.15 -25.75 -69.54
CA ASP A 92 -7.99 -27.21 -69.50
C ASP A 92 -6.54 -27.67 -69.82
N GLY A 93 -5.64 -26.70 -70.04
CA GLY A 93 -4.23 -26.92 -70.32
C GLY A 93 -3.90 -27.31 -71.77
N THR A 94 -4.85 -27.21 -72.70
CA THR A 94 -4.59 -27.43 -74.13
C THR A 94 -4.46 -26.09 -74.87
N GLY A 95 -3.26 -25.74 -75.32
CA GLY A 95 -3.01 -24.46 -76.00
C GLY A 95 -3.46 -24.45 -77.47
N VAL A 96 -3.76 -23.25 -77.99
CA VAL A 96 -4.13 -22.98 -79.39
C VAL A 96 -2.88 -22.96 -80.26
N THR A 97 -2.82 -23.80 -81.29
CA THR A 97 -1.69 -23.85 -82.22
C THR A 97 -1.97 -23.01 -83.47
N VAL A 98 -1.07 -22.11 -83.86
CA VAL A 98 -1.14 -21.36 -85.12
C VAL A 98 0.10 -21.60 -85.99
N LYS A 99 -0.12 -21.86 -87.27
CA LYS A 99 0.94 -22.13 -88.27
C LYS A 99 1.03 -21.05 -89.31
N ASN A 100 2.21 -20.98 -89.94
CA ASN A 100 2.53 -20.04 -91.01
C ASN A 100 2.38 -18.57 -90.60
N LEU A 101 2.82 -18.25 -89.39
CA LEU A 101 2.96 -16.86 -88.95
C LEU A 101 3.99 -16.12 -89.84
N THR A 102 3.79 -14.81 -89.98
CA THR A 102 4.75 -13.92 -90.66
C THR A 102 5.93 -13.59 -89.74
N ALA A 103 7.04 -13.10 -90.32
CA ALA A 103 8.22 -12.66 -89.58
C ALA A 103 7.96 -11.45 -88.64
N ASP A 104 6.81 -10.78 -88.76
CA ASP A 104 6.35 -9.69 -87.87
C ASP A 104 4.94 -10.03 -87.34
N ALA A 105 4.76 -11.25 -86.86
CA ALA A 105 3.45 -11.76 -86.46
C ALA A 105 2.84 -10.90 -85.36
N LYS A 106 1.54 -10.61 -85.47
CA LYS A 106 0.76 -9.99 -84.38
C LYS A 106 -0.12 -11.06 -83.75
N ILE A 107 0.03 -11.28 -82.45
CA ILE A 107 -0.76 -12.24 -81.67
C ILE A 107 -1.51 -11.45 -80.60
N GLU A 108 -2.82 -11.58 -80.53
CA GLU A 108 -3.64 -10.92 -79.51
C GLU A 108 -4.31 -11.97 -78.63
N ILE A 109 -3.97 -12.03 -77.35
CA ILE A 109 -4.52 -12.99 -76.39
C ILE A 109 -5.58 -12.28 -75.54
N GLN A 110 -6.83 -12.77 -75.63
CA GLN A 110 -7.99 -12.29 -74.91
C GLN A 110 -8.72 -13.49 -74.27
N GLY A 111 -8.13 -14.09 -73.23
CA GLY A 111 -8.67 -15.28 -72.59
C GLY A 111 -7.63 -16.02 -71.74
N THR A 112 -7.90 -17.26 -71.33
CA THR A 112 -7.07 -18.04 -70.39
C THR A 112 -6.31 -19.21 -71.03
N GLU A 113 -6.15 -19.25 -72.35
CA GLU A 113 -5.46 -20.36 -73.04
C GLU A 113 -4.12 -19.93 -73.63
N GLY A 114 -3.14 -20.83 -73.54
CA GLY A 114 -1.79 -20.63 -74.11
C GLY A 114 -1.76 -20.71 -75.63
N VAL A 115 -0.68 -20.20 -76.23
CA VAL A 115 -0.51 -20.12 -77.69
C VAL A 115 0.79 -20.80 -78.13
N VAL A 116 0.70 -21.69 -79.13
CA VAL A 116 1.85 -22.32 -79.78
C VAL A 116 1.94 -21.84 -81.24
N GLY A 117 2.98 -21.09 -81.59
CA GLY A 117 3.16 -20.51 -82.92
C GLY A 117 4.31 -21.12 -83.73
N THR A 118 4.13 -21.28 -85.04
CA THR A 118 5.18 -21.64 -86.01
C THR A 118 5.16 -20.73 -87.23
N LEU A 119 6.34 -20.39 -87.76
CA LEU A 119 6.57 -19.48 -88.88
C LEU A 119 6.33 -20.13 -90.24
N ALA A 120 5.98 -19.30 -91.23
CA ALA A 120 5.88 -19.72 -92.64
C ALA A 120 7.26 -19.84 -93.30
N LEU A 121 8.21 -19.01 -92.89
CA LEU A 121 9.60 -18.98 -93.33
C LEU A 121 10.43 -18.49 -92.15
N ASN A 122 11.29 -19.36 -91.62
CA ASN A 122 12.24 -19.01 -90.59
C ASN A 122 13.42 -18.25 -91.24
N THR A 123 13.63 -17.02 -90.81
CA THR A 123 14.77 -16.18 -91.15
C THR A 123 15.66 -16.01 -89.91
N SER A 124 16.68 -15.14 -89.97
CA SER A 124 17.55 -14.94 -88.81
C SER A 124 17.04 -13.88 -87.83
N ASP A 125 15.99 -13.14 -88.21
CA ASP A 125 15.46 -11.99 -87.47
C ASP A 125 13.93 -11.98 -87.54
N ASP A 126 13.28 -12.89 -86.83
CA ASP A 126 11.82 -13.01 -86.77
C ASP A 126 11.26 -12.46 -85.43
N THR A 127 10.24 -11.60 -85.52
CA THR A 127 9.60 -10.89 -84.39
C THR A 127 8.13 -11.30 -84.22
N ALA A 128 7.75 -11.67 -83.00
CA ALA A 128 6.35 -11.83 -82.59
C ALA A 128 5.93 -10.66 -81.69
N ASN A 129 4.86 -9.96 -82.04
CA ASN A 129 4.25 -8.91 -81.23
C ASN A 129 2.99 -9.48 -80.56
N VAL A 130 3.10 -9.83 -79.29
CA VAL A 130 2.03 -10.40 -78.47
C VAL A 130 1.36 -9.29 -77.66
N THR A 131 0.07 -9.09 -77.83
CA THR A 131 -0.74 -8.19 -76.99
C THR A 131 -1.65 -9.01 -76.09
N ILE A 132 -1.56 -8.82 -74.78
CA ILE A 132 -2.40 -9.47 -73.78
C ILE A 132 -3.41 -8.46 -73.29
N ALA A 133 -4.70 -8.70 -73.53
CA ALA A 133 -5.77 -7.75 -73.18
C ALA A 133 -7.01 -8.44 -72.62
N THR A 134 -7.68 -7.81 -71.65
CA THR A 134 -9.02 -8.22 -71.22
C THR A 134 -10.07 -7.73 -72.21
N ALA A 135 -11.03 -8.58 -72.58
CA ALA A 135 -12.22 -8.15 -73.32
C ALA A 135 -12.88 -6.97 -72.58
N SER A 136 -13.12 -5.87 -73.28
CA SER A 136 -13.57 -4.62 -72.67
C SER A 136 -14.90 -4.78 -71.91
N GLY A 137 -14.86 -4.69 -70.57
CA GLY A 137 -15.99 -4.12 -69.81
C GLY A 137 -16.74 -4.97 -68.78
N LEU A 138 -16.26 -6.12 -68.31
CA LEU A 138 -16.85 -6.79 -67.14
C LEU A 138 -15.73 -7.36 -66.26
N GLY A 139 -15.83 -7.19 -64.94
CA GLY A 139 -14.89 -7.77 -63.98
C GLY A 139 -14.79 -9.28 -64.20
N VAL A 140 -13.62 -9.76 -64.60
CA VAL A 140 -13.36 -11.12 -65.07
C VAL A 140 -12.07 -11.63 -64.44
N ILE A 141 -12.11 -12.92 -64.15
CA ILE A 141 -11.12 -13.76 -63.48
C ILE A 141 -9.79 -13.74 -64.24
N LEU A 142 -8.71 -13.66 -63.46
CA LEU A 142 -7.31 -13.61 -63.90
C LEU A 142 -6.94 -14.92 -64.63
N PRO A 143 -6.15 -14.86 -65.72
CA PRO A 143 -5.68 -16.05 -66.42
C PRO A 143 -4.86 -16.94 -65.49
N THR A 144 -5.14 -18.23 -65.49
CA THR A 144 -4.31 -19.25 -64.85
C THR A 144 -3.92 -20.28 -65.89
N ALA A 145 -2.61 -20.35 -66.17
CA ALA A 145 -1.86 -21.48 -66.76
C ALA A 145 -1.97 -21.74 -68.28
N GLY A 146 -1.71 -20.74 -69.12
CA GLY A 146 -1.28 -20.94 -70.50
C GLY A 146 0.26 -20.94 -70.63
N THR A 147 0.83 -21.55 -71.66
CA THR A 147 2.25 -21.39 -72.02
C THR A 147 2.32 -20.73 -73.40
N ILE A 148 3.11 -19.67 -73.55
CA ILE A 148 3.41 -19.06 -74.86
C ILE A 148 4.65 -19.75 -75.42
N THR A 149 4.46 -20.56 -76.46
CA THR A 149 5.54 -21.32 -77.13
C THR A 149 5.77 -20.80 -78.55
N LEU A 150 6.84 -20.07 -78.77
CA LEU A 150 7.18 -19.41 -80.04
C LEU A 150 8.60 -19.78 -80.50
N ASN A 151 8.83 -21.08 -80.70
CA ASN A 151 10.17 -21.70 -80.84
C ASN A 151 11.05 -21.19 -81.98
N GLU A 152 10.48 -20.50 -82.97
CA GLU A 152 11.18 -20.07 -84.19
C GLU A 152 11.37 -18.55 -84.25
N PHE A 153 10.99 -17.80 -83.21
CA PHE A 153 11.13 -16.34 -83.15
C PHE A 153 12.33 -15.92 -82.30
N GLU A 154 13.18 -15.04 -82.82
CA GLU A 154 14.30 -14.45 -82.10
C GLU A 154 13.89 -13.27 -81.21
N THR A 155 12.82 -12.55 -81.54
CA THR A 155 12.30 -11.44 -80.74
C THR A 155 10.83 -11.64 -80.39
N ILE A 156 10.46 -11.46 -79.13
CA ILE A 156 9.07 -11.47 -78.68
C ILE A 156 8.78 -10.18 -77.91
N ASN A 157 7.91 -9.34 -78.46
CA ASN A 157 7.44 -8.11 -77.81
C ASN A 157 6.08 -8.39 -77.17
N ILE A 158 6.00 -8.32 -75.85
CA ILE A 158 4.78 -8.48 -75.06
C ILE A 158 4.24 -7.10 -74.67
N THR A 159 2.96 -6.85 -74.93
CA THR A 159 2.25 -5.61 -74.56
C THR A 159 1.01 -5.94 -73.75
N SER A 160 0.94 -5.50 -72.49
CA SER A 160 -0.22 -5.73 -71.61
C SER A 160 -1.22 -4.57 -71.61
N GLY A 161 -2.51 -4.90 -71.50
CA GLY A 161 -3.62 -3.94 -71.31
C GLY A 161 -3.93 -3.63 -69.83
N LEU A 162 -4.82 -2.65 -69.59
CA LEU A 162 -5.13 -2.00 -68.29
C LEU A 162 -5.59 -2.92 -67.11
N SER A 163 -5.61 -4.25 -67.27
CA SER A 163 -6.18 -5.21 -66.30
C SER A 163 -5.62 -6.64 -66.42
N ALA A 164 -4.48 -6.86 -67.07
CA ALA A 164 -3.86 -8.19 -67.14
C ALA A 164 -2.92 -8.38 -65.93
N THR A 165 -3.06 -9.49 -65.21
CA THR A 165 -1.98 -10.09 -64.40
C THR A 165 -1.76 -11.47 -65.01
N ASP A 166 -0.70 -11.61 -65.80
CA ASP A 166 -0.40 -12.87 -66.49
C ASP A 166 0.57 -13.71 -65.65
N THR A 167 0.50 -15.05 -65.73
CA THR A 167 1.46 -16.02 -65.17
C THR A 167 1.97 -17.00 -66.23
N ASP A 168 1.82 -16.66 -67.52
CA ASP A 168 2.13 -17.59 -68.60
C ASP A 168 3.66 -17.77 -68.80
N ASP A 169 4.09 -19.03 -68.91
CA ASP A 169 5.49 -19.38 -69.19
C ASP A 169 5.85 -19.04 -70.65
N LEU A 170 6.96 -18.35 -70.87
CA LEU A 170 7.52 -18.07 -72.18
C LEU A 170 8.59 -19.11 -72.53
N THR A 171 8.33 -19.95 -73.54
CA THR A 171 9.28 -20.96 -74.00
C THR A 171 9.63 -20.78 -75.47
N SER A 172 10.93 -20.76 -75.79
CA SER A 172 11.39 -20.74 -77.18
C SER A 172 12.82 -21.23 -77.32
N SER A 173 13.07 -22.04 -78.36
CA SER A 173 14.41 -22.52 -78.71
C SER A 173 15.29 -21.51 -79.45
N ALA A 174 14.74 -20.43 -80.00
CA ALA A 174 15.45 -19.46 -80.84
C ALA A 174 15.46 -18.02 -80.28
N LEU A 175 14.81 -17.78 -79.14
CA LEU A 175 14.57 -16.46 -78.58
C LEU A 175 15.86 -15.81 -78.04
N ASN A 176 16.19 -14.64 -78.60
CA ASN A 176 17.34 -13.81 -78.25
C ASN A 176 16.94 -12.56 -77.46
N LYS A 177 15.74 -12.02 -77.71
CA LYS A 177 15.23 -10.78 -77.10
C LYS A 177 13.76 -10.88 -76.70
N VAL A 178 13.43 -10.41 -75.50
CA VAL A 178 12.05 -10.21 -75.05
C VAL A 178 11.88 -8.76 -74.59
N THR A 179 10.80 -8.10 -75.00
CA THR A 179 10.44 -6.80 -74.42
C THR A 179 9.05 -6.83 -73.82
N PHE A 180 8.87 -6.24 -72.65
CA PHE A 180 7.59 -6.05 -71.99
C PHE A 180 7.20 -4.57 -72.00
N SER A 181 5.94 -4.28 -72.28
CA SER A 181 5.41 -2.91 -72.30
C SER A 181 3.93 -2.88 -71.98
N GLY A 182 3.38 -1.68 -71.73
CA GLY A 182 1.96 -1.53 -71.41
C GLY A 182 1.70 -1.52 -69.91
N TYR A 183 0.48 -1.88 -69.50
CA TYR A 183 0.05 -1.72 -68.11
C TYR A 183 0.42 -2.94 -67.24
N GLY A 184 1.26 -2.79 -66.21
CA GLY A 184 1.65 -3.88 -65.29
C GLY A 184 0.57 -4.29 -64.28
N PRO A 185 0.68 -5.46 -63.61
CA PRO A 185 1.85 -6.36 -63.57
C PRO A 185 1.86 -7.49 -64.63
N ILE A 186 3.05 -7.99 -64.96
CA ILE A 186 3.26 -9.21 -65.75
C ILE A 186 4.08 -10.19 -64.91
N THR A 187 3.58 -11.40 -64.65
CA THR A 187 4.33 -12.48 -64.02
C THR A 187 4.66 -13.54 -65.07
N THR A 188 5.91 -14.00 -65.17
CA THR A 188 6.28 -15.01 -66.19
C THR A 188 7.55 -15.77 -65.82
N ASN A 189 7.63 -17.02 -66.23
CA ASN A 189 8.87 -17.79 -66.29
C ASN A 189 9.43 -17.76 -67.72
N ILE A 190 10.72 -17.45 -67.88
CA ILE A 190 11.35 -17.34 -69.19
C ILE A 190 12.32 -18.51 -69.39
N ALA A 191 11.96 -19.45 -70.27
CA ALA A 191 12.79 -20.61 -70.58
C ALA A 191 13.31 -20.55 -72.03
N ALA A 192 14.41 -19.83 -72.22
CA ALA A 192 15.06 -19.64 -73.53
C ALA A 192 16.60 -19.73 -73.43
N ALA A 193 17.19 -20.75 -74.07
CA ALA A 193 18.60 -21.09 -73.89
C ALA A 193 19.61 -20.14 -74.57
N VAL A 194 19.15 -19.28 -75.48
CA VAL A 194 19.97 -18.33 -76.27
C VAL A 194 19.59 -16.87 -76.03
N LEU A 195 18.77 -16.61 -75.01
CA LEU A 195 18.29 -15.29 -74.64
C LEU A 195 19.45 -14.39 -74.20
N THR A 196 19.44 -13.14 -74.67
CA THR A 196 20.47 -12.12 -74.40
C THR A 196 19.91 -10.79 -73.93
N GLU A 197 18.61 -10.55 -74.06
CA GLU A 197 18.00 -9.28 -73.67
C GLU A 197 16.56 -9.48 -73.17
N ILE A 198 16.27 -8.93 -71.99
CA ILE A 198 14.93 -8.78 -71.40
C ILE A 198 14.74 -7.29 -71.10
N ASP A 199 13.74 -6.65 -71.68
CA ASP A 199 13.52 -5.20 -71.52
C ASP A 199 12.07 -4.89 -71.15
N ALA A 200 11.82 -4.57 -69.88
CA ALA A 200 10.53 -4.17 -69.32
C ALA A 200 10.37 -2.64 -69.16
N SER A 201 11.31 -1.83 -69.68
CA SER A 201 11.29 -0.37 -69.52
C SER A 201 10.05 0.30 -70.12
N GLY A 202 9.33 -0.39 -71.03
CA GLY A 202 8.09 0.08 -71.62
C GLY A 202 6.84 -0.10 -70.75
N MET A 203 6.97 -0.69 -69.56
CA MET A 203 5.86 -0.95 -68.64
C MET A 203 5.52 0.28 -67.78
N PHE A 204 4.24 0.49 -67.51
CA PHE A 204 3.70 1.55 -66.63
C PHE A 204 2.50 1.01 -65.85
N GLY A 205 2.08 1.63 -64.75
CA GLY A 205 0.99 1.06 -63.94
C GLY A 205 0.82 1.68 -62.56
N LEU A 206 0.07 1.00 -61.69
CA LEU A 206 -0.24 1.52 -60.35
C LEU A 206 0.82 1.19 -59.29
N THR A 207 1.46 0.01 -59.33
CA THR A 207 2.44 -0.39 -58.28
C THR A 207 3.49 -1.44 -58.71
N THR A 208 3.13 -2.42 -59.56
CA THR A 208 4.00 -3.58 -59.85
C THR A 208 4.22 -3.74 -61.36
N GLY A 209 5.47 -4.00 -61.76
CA GLY A 209 5.91 -4.19 -63.14
C GLY A 209 6.07 -5.67 -63.52
N LEU A 210 7.27 -6.08 -63.92
CA LEU A 210 7.64 -7.44 -64.29
C LEU A 210 7.97 -8.27 -63.04
N THR A 211 7.40 -9.46 -62.92
CA THR A 211 7.74 -10.45 -61.90
C THR A 211 8.22 -11.73 -62.55
N MET A 212 9.52 -12.00 -62.50
CA MET A 212 10.12 -13.21 -63.02
C MET A 212 9.97 -14.34 -61.98
N GLU A 213 9.35 -15.45 -62.35
CA GLU A 213 9.28 -16.66 -61.51
C GLU A 213 10.46 -17.62 -61.78
N GLY A 214 11.15 -17.42 -62.90
CA GLY A 214 12.34 -18.17 -63.29
C GLY A 214 12.95 -17.67 -64.59
N ASN A 215 14.25 -17.94 -64.76
CA ASN A 215 15.02 -17.62 -65.95
C ASN A 215 16.04 -18.74 -66.23
N THR A 216 15.81 -19.56 -67.26
CA THR A 216 16.71 -20.69 -67.59
C THR A 216 17.67 -20.36 -68.74
N GLY A 217 18.14 -19.11 -68.80
CA GLY A 217 19.13 -18.66 -69.79
C GLY A 217 20.39 -19.55 -69.82
N GLY A 218 21.00 -19.69 -71.00
CA GLY A 218 22.17 -20.56 -71.17
C GLY A 218 23.47 -19.90 -70.67
N VAL A 219 24.34 -20.69 -70.03
CA VAL A 219 25.67 -20.29 -69.48
C VAL A 219 26.61 -19.56 -70.47
N LEU A 220 26.33 -19.61 -71.78
CA LEU A 220 27.14 -18.94 -72.82
C LEU A 220 26.55 -17.60 -73.31
N TYR A 221 25.40 -17.20 -72.79
CA TYR A 221 24.62 -16.06 -73.28
C TYR A 221 24.33 -15.09 -72.13
N PRO A 222 25.28 -14.16 -71.85
CA PRO A 222 25.03 -13.00 -71.01
C PRO A 222 23.74 -12.27 -71.39
N GLN A 223 22.92 -11.98 -70.40
CA GLN A 223 21.67 -11.27 -70.54
C GLN A 223 21.81 -9.82 -70.08
N THR A 224 21.20 -8.91 -70.81
CA THR A 224 20.87 -7.57 -70.30
C THR A 224 19.40 -7.56 -69.90
N ILE A 225 19.13 -7.45 -68.60
CA ILE A 225 17.79 -7.39 -68.02
C ILE A 225 17.55 -5.95 -67.58
N THR A 226 16.46 -5.35 -68.06
CA THR A 226 16.06 -3.98 -67.70
C THR A 226 14.63 -4.01 -67.18
N GLY A 227 14.42 -3.59 -65.93
CA GLY A 227 13.13 -3.39 -65.29
C GLY A 227 12.40 -2.14 -65.79
N SER A 228 11.30 -1.84 -65.12
CA SER A 228 10.39 -0.72 -65.35
C SER A 228 10.58 0.37 -64.27
N ASP A 229 9.76 1.43 -64.30
CA ASP A 229 9.72 2.40 -63.19
C ASP A 229 8.72 1.98 -62.07
N LEU A 230 8.40 0.68 -61.98
CA LEU A 230 7.47 0.06 -61.00
C LEU A 230 8.19 -1.06 -60.23
N ILE A 231 7.58 -1.57 -59.16
CA ILE A 231 8.15 -2.70 -58.39
C ILE A 231 8.30 -3.95 -59.27
N ASP A 232 9.53 -4.39 -59.47
CA ASP A 232 9.89 -5.55 -60.26
C ASP A 232 10.46 -6.69 -59.40
N THR A 233 10.40 -7.91 -59.94
CA THR A 233 11.18 -9.05 -59.47
C THR A 233 11.98 -9.58 -60.64
N LEU A 234 13.29 -9.37 -60.61
CA LEU A 234 14.21 -9.67 -61.70
C LEU A 234 15.13 -10.83 -61.29
N ILE A 235 15.32 -11.80 -62.17
CA ILE A 235 16.15 -12.98 -61.92
C ILE A 235 17.11 -13.17 -63.09
N GLY A 236 18.41 -13.16 -62.82
CA GLY A 236 19.46 -13.50 -63.78
C GLY A 236 19.44 -14.96 -64.20
N ALA A 237 20.36 -15.33 -65.09
CA ALA A 237 20.57 -16.68 -65.58
C ALA A 237 21.95 -17.19 -65.13
N ALA A 238 22.40 -18.31 -65.69
CA ALA A 238 23.67 -18.92 -65.29
C ALA A 238 24.92 -18.28 -65.95
N ALA A 239 24.77 -17.15 -66.67
CA ALA A 239 25.85 -16.45 -67.34
C ALA A 239 26.13 -15.11 -66.62
N ALA A 240 27.22 -14.43 -66.96
CA ALA A 240 27.53 -13.11 -66.42
C ALA A 240 26.58 -12.04 -67.00
N ASP A 241 25.57 -11.66 -66.25
CA ASP A 241 24.46 -10.84 -66.67
C ASP A 241 24.61 -9.36 -66.25
N THR A 242 23.80 -8.49 -66.85
CA THR A 242 23.68 -7.07 -66.50
C THR A 242 22.23 -6.77 -66.21
N ILE A 243 21.90 -6.47 -64.97
CA ILE A 243 20.54 -6.24 -64.49
C ILE A 243 20.37 -4.79 -64.04
N ASN A 244 19.35 -4.09 -64.53
CA ASN A 244 18.98 -2.74 -64.09
C ASN A 244 17.51 -2.74 -63.65
N GLY A 245 17.21 -2.48 -62.37
CA GLY A 245 15.83 -2.38 -61.86
C GLY A 245 15.10 -1.12 -62.33
N ASN A 246 15.83 0.00 -62.42
CA ASN A 246 15.37 1.37 -62.77
C ASN A 246 14.66 2.08 -61.62
N GLY A 247 13.37 1.87 -61.40
CA GLY A 247 12.66 2.58 -60.33
C GLY A 247 11.55 1.71 -59.76
N GLY A 248 11.23 1.88 -58.49
CA GLY A 248 10.42 0.88 -57.77
C GLY A 248 11.23 0.33 -56.61
N ASN A 249 10.58 -0.46 -55.75
CA ASN A 249 11.27 -1.19 -54.69
C ASN A 249 11.45 -2.63 -55.17
N ASP A 250 12.53 -2.88 -55.90
CA ASP A 250 12.71 -4.08 -56.69
C ASP A 250 13.29 -5.23 -55.86
N ILE A 251 13.04 -6.46 -56.31
CA ILE A 251 13.71 -7.67 -55.80
C ILE A 251 14.56 -8.22 -56.94
N ILE A 252 15.87 -8.25 -56.77
CA ILE A 252 16.81 -8.65 -57.82
C ILE A 252 17.69 -9.79 -57.31
N ASN A 253 17.76 -10.88 -58.08
CA ASN A 253 18.69 -11.99 -57.85
C ASN A 253 19.57 -12.18 -59.10
N GLY A 254 20.90 -12.14 -58.93
CA GLY A 254 21.90 -12.29 -60.00
C GLY A 254 22.01 -13.70 -60.56
N ALA A 255 21.81 -14.70 -59.70
CA ALA A 255 22.04 -16.12 -59.94
C ALA A 255 23.55 -16.45 -60.02
N ALA A 256 23.96 -17.30 -60.96
CA ALA A 256 25.33 -17.82 -60.95
C ALA A 256 26.21 -17.12 -61.97
N SER A 257 27.46 -16.81 -61.60
CA SER A 257 28.53 -16.12 -62.37
C SER A 257 28.72 -14.67 -61.88
N ILE A 258 29.57 -13.89 -62.58
CA ILE A 258 29.89 -12.52 -62.19
C ILE A 258 28.89 -11.57 -62.86
N ASP A 259 27.98 -11.03 -62.07
CA ASP A 259 26.90 -10.16 -62.54
C ASP A 259 27.18 -8.69 -62.26
N THR A 260 26.53 -7.82 -63.03
CA THR A 260 26.48 -6.37 -62.79
C THR A 260 25.05 -5.97 -62.53
N ILE A 261 24.72 -5.59 -61.30
CA ILE A 261 23.37 -5.31 -60.85
C ILE A 261 23.27 -3.86 -60.40
N ASN A 262 22.24 -3.15 -60.86
CA ASN A 262 21.88 -1.81 -60.43
C ASN A 262 20.39 -1.78 -60.06
N GLY A 263 20.06 -1.59 -58.78
CA GLY A 263 18.68 -1.48 -58.28
C GLY A 263 17.96 -0.31 -58.92
N GLY A 264 18.50 0.89 -58.76
CA GLY A 264 17.93 2.11 -59.33
C GLY A 264 17.33 2.98 -58.24
N ALA A 265 16.10 3.45 -58.40
CA ALA A 265 15.45 4.36 -57.46
C ALA A 265 14.32 3.66 -56.68
N GLY A 266 14.46 3.57 -55.37
CA GLY A 266 13.52 2.97 -54.44
C GLY A 266 14.29 2.20 -53.37
N ASN A 267 13.58 1.40 -52.57
CA ASN A 267 14.22 0.56 -51.56
C ASN A 267 14.33 -0.87 -52.10
N ASP A 268 15.46 -1.18 -52.70
CA ASP A 268 15.67 -2.42 -53.43
C ASP A 268 16.21 -3.53 -52.53
N VAL A 269 15.91 -4.78 -52.87
CA VAL A 269 16.49 -5.99 -52.26
C VAL A 269 17.31 -6.71 -53.32
N ILE A 270 18.62 -6.70 -53.15
CA ILE A 270 19.58 -7.21 -54.14
C ILE A 270 20.33 -8.41 -53.55
N ASP A 271 20.37 -9.49 -54.32
CA ASP A 271 21.08 -10.72 -54.02
C ASP A 271 21.97 -11.07 -55.21
N GLY A 272 23.29 -11.12 -55.00
CA GLY A 272 24.24 -11.49 -56.05
C GLY A 272 24.18 -12.98 -56.38
N ASP A 273 23.87 -13.83 -55.37
CA ASP A 273 24.08 -15.28 -55.41
C ASP A 273 25.54 -15.60 -55.83
N GLY A 274 25.81 -16.75 -56.46
CA GLY A 274 27.18 -17.22 -56.62
C GLY A 274 28.03 -16.46 -57.65
N GLY A 275 28.98 -15.64 -57.20
CA GLY A 275 29.92 -14.95 -58.09
C GLY A 275 30.67 -13.83 -57.39
N ALA A 276 31.51 -13.09 -58.12
CA ALA A 276 32.17 -11.89 -57.60
C ALA A 276 31.54 -10.65 -58.26
N ASP A 277 30.42 -10.19 -57.73
CA ASP A 277 29.52 -9.28 -58.44
C ASP A 277 29.88 -7.80 -58.28
N ILE A 278 29.26 -6.99 -59.14
CA ILE A 278 29.26 -5.53 -59.05
C ILE A 278 27.82 -5.10 -58.77
N LEU A 279 27.54 -4.74 -57.52
CA LEU A 279 26.21 -4.41 -57.03
C LEU A 279 26.11 -2.90 -56.74
N SER A 280 25.04 -2.26 -57.21
CA SER A 280 24.69 -0.87 -56.93
C SER A 280 23.24 -0.80 -56.49
N GLY A 281 22.96 -0.20 -55.33
CA GLY A 281 21.61 0.00 -54.81
C GLY A 281 20.94 1.14 -55.58
N GLY A 282 21.49 2.34 -55.45
CA GLY A 282 21.08 3.50 -56.24
C GLY A 282 20.55 4.60 -55.33
N ALA A 283 19.26 4.91 -55.35
CA ALA A 283 18.68 5.94 -54.49
C ALA A 283 17.52 5.36 -53.68
N GLY A 284 17.61 5.42 -52.36
CA GLY A 284 16.66 4.85 -51.42
C GLY A 284 17.39 4.03 -50.37
N ASN A 285 16.66 3.35 -49.49
CA ASN A 285 17.28 2.53 -48.45
C ASN A 285 17.32 1.08 -48.94
N ASP A 286 18.45 0.70 -49.50
CA ASP A 286 18.64 -0.56 -50.20
C ASP A 286 19.16 -1.66 -49.25
N ARG A 287 18.94 -2.90 -49.67
CA ARG A 287 19.30 -4.08 -48.90
C ARG A 287 20.00 -5.13 -49.75
N PHE A 288 21.25 -5.41 -49.42
CA PHE A 288 22.05 -6.44 -50.04
C PHE A 288 22.03 -7.71 -49.19
N LEU A 289 21.77 -8.86 -49.81
CA LEU A 289 21.69 -10.15 -49.13
C LEU A 289 22.95 -10.96 -49.36
N VAL A 290 23.38 -11.63 -48.29
CA VAL A 290 24.49 -12.58 -48.28
C VAL A 290 24.00 -13.81 -47.53
N ASP A 291 23.70 -14.88 -48.24
CA ASP A 291 23.19 -16.12 -47.65
C ASP A 291 24.24 -17.24 -47.58
N ASP A 292 25.32 -17.14 -48.36
CA ASP A 292 26.52 -17.97 -48.29
C ASP A 292 27.76 -17.11 -47.93
N ASP A 293 28.60 -17.60 -47.01
CA ASP A 293 29.80 -16.87 -46.57
C ASP A 293 30.89 -16.81 -47.66
N THR A 294 30.77 -17.64 -48.69
CA THR A 294 31.71 -17.71 -49.80
C THR A 294 31.70 -16.49 -50.69
N ASP A 295 30.61 -15.74 -50.73
CA ASP A 295 30.47 -14.45 -51.41
C ASP A 295 31.60 -13.53 -50.92
N PHE A 296 31.61 -13.19 -49.63
CA PHE A 296 32.53 -12.16 -49.13
C PHE A 296 33.95 -12.65 -48.75
N ILE A 297 34.14 -13.93 -48.41
CA ILE A 297 35.35 -14.38 -47.69
C ILE A 297 36.32 -15.17 -48.57
N THR A 298 35.85 -15.79 -49.66
CA THR A 298 36.64 -16.80 -50.38
C THR A 298 37.02 -16.46 -51.82
N LEU A 299 36.56 -15.32 -52.35
CA LEU A 299 36.77 -14.98 -53.75
C LEU A 299 38.17 -14.40 -54.03
N ALA A 300 38.70 -14.74 -55.21
CA ALA A 300 39.99 -14.22 -55.69
C ALA A 300 39.94 -12.72 -56.08
N SER A 301 38.73 -12.18 -56.18
CA SER A 301 38.34 -10.78 -56.35
C SER A 301 37.05 -10.58 -55.54
N ALA A 302 37.06 -9.65 -54.57
CA ALA A 302 35.91 -9.38 -53.71
C ALA A 302 34.71 -8.80 -54.50
N GLU A 303 33.48 -9.00 -54.02
CA GLU A 303 32.33 -8.22 -54.47
C GLU A 303 32.61 -6.72 -54.33
N VAL A 304 32.07 -5.95 -55.26
CA VAL A 304 32.01 -4.49 -55.15
C VAL A 304 30.57 -4.11 -54.96
N LEU A 305 30.28 -3.48 -53.82
CA LEU A 305 28.93 -3.10 -53.45
C LEU A 305 28.91 -1.60 -53.16
N ASP A 306 28.03 -0.86 -53.82
CA ASP A 306 27.77 0.56 -53.58
C ASP A 306 26.29 0.77 -53.24
N GLY A 307 25.98 1.17 -52.00
CA GLY A 307 24.60 1.42 -51.57
C GLY A 307 23.95 2.59 -52.32
N GLY A 308 24.71 3.66 -52.53
CA GLY A 308 24.24 4.88 -53.19
C GLY A 308 23.70 5.94 -52.22
N GLU A 309 22.58 6.57 -52.55
CA GLU A 309 21.94 7.60 -51.72
C GLU A 309 20.92 6.97 -50.77
N GLY A 310 21.18 6.96 -49.47
CA GLY A 310 20.20 6.45 -48.52
C GLY A 310 20.83 6.01 -47.21
N THR A 311 20.15 5.11 -46.51
CA THR A 311 20.74 4.30 -45.44
C THR A 311 20.66 2.85 -45.86
N ASP A 312 21.80 2.33 -46.29
CA ASP A 312 21.87 1.05 -46.98
C ASP A 312 22.35 -0.05 -46.02
N THR A 313 21.82 -1.26 -46.23
CA THR A 313 22.02 -2.40 -45.33
C THR A 313 22.64 -3.58 -46.05
N LEU A 314 23.79 -4.05 -45.56
CA LEU A 314 24.30 -5.39 -45.86
C LEU A 314 23.73 -6.39 -44.86
N ARG A 315 22.94 -7.38 -45.32
CA ARG A 315 22.39 -8.45 -44.47
C ARG A 315 23.09 -9.78 -44.70
N ILE A 316 23.71 -10.30 -43.65
CA ILE A 316 24.31 -11.63 -43.61
C ILE A 316 23.36 -12.62 -42.93
N SER A 317 23.09 -13.74 -43.60
CA SER A 317 22.15 -14.77 -43.13
C SER A 317 22.79 -16.16 -42.96
N ASP A 318 24.12 -16.24 -42.85
CA ASP A 318 24.85 -17.51 -42.70
C ASP A 318 24.38 -18.32 -41.47
N THR A 319 24.32 -19.63 -41.66
CA THR A 319 23.90 -20.63 -40.67
C THR A 319 25.06 -21.47 -40.12
N ASN A 320 26.28 -21.33 -40.65
CA ASN A 320 27.46 -22.11 -40.25
C ASN A 320 28.50 -21.35 -39.41
N GLY A 321 28.33 -20.05 -39.28
CA GLY A 321 29.16 -19.18 -38.44
C GLY A 321 30.36 -18.66 -39.23
N THR A 322 30.53 -17.34 -39.19
CA THR A 322 31.35 -16.62 -40.17
C THR A 322 32.40 -15.77 -39.46
N THR A 323 33.60 -15.65 -40.04
CA THR A 323 34.60 -14.65 -39.62
C THR A 323 34.93 -13.72 -40.77
N ILE A 324 34.54 -12.46 -40.63
CA ILE A 324 34.76 -11.39 -41.60
C ILE A 324 35.96 -10.57 -41.15
N ALA A 325 37.05 -10.62 -41.92
CA ALA A 325 38.20 -9.76 -41.72
C ALA A 325 37.91 -8.35 -42.28
N SER A 326 38.64 -7.35 -41.79
CA SER A 326 38.41 -5.97 -42.25
C SER A 326 38.64 -5.78 -43.75
N THR A 327 39.55 -6.57 -44.34
CA THR A 327 39.82 -6.57 -45.78
C THR A 327 38.65 -7.04 -46.64
N ASP A 328 37.80 -7.90 -46.08
CA ASP A 328 36.66 -8.49 -46.80
C ASP A 328 35.56 -7.42 -46.99
N LEU A 329 35.53 -6.42 -46.11
CA LEU A 329 34.57 -5.30 -46.16
C LEU A 329 35.09 -4.09 -46.96
N HIS A 330 36.32 -4.12 -47.50
CA HIS A 330 36.87 -2.98 -48.26
C HIS A 330 36.18 -2.75 -49.60
N GLY A 331 35.43 -3.74 -50.11
CA GLY A 331 34.61 -3.62 -51.31
C GLY A 331 33.36 -2.75 -51.13
N LEU A 332 32.96 -2.47 -49.89
CA LEU A 332 31.75 -1.72 -49.56
C LEU A 332 31.93 -0.21 -49.75
N LYS A 333 30.92 0.43 -50.32
CA LYS A 333 30.76 1.89 -50.44
C LYS A 333 29.32 2.27 -50.12
N SER A 334 29.14 3.43 -49.50
CA SER A 334 27.82 3.99 -49.16
C SER A 334 26.91 2.97 -48.43
N VAL A 335 27.46 2.14 -47.55
CA VAL A 335 26.73 1.21 -46.68
C VAL A 335 26.97 1.64 -45.23
N GLU A 336 25.89 1.81 -44.48
CA GLU A 336 25.94 2.29 -43.10
C GLU A 336 25.64 1.19 -42.08
N VAL A 337 24.90 0.16 -42.49
CA VAL A 337 24.35 -0.87 -41.61
C VAL A 337 24.81 -2.26 -42.02
N LEU A 338 25.45 -2.97 -41.09
CA LEU A 338 25.65 -4.41 -41.16
C LEU A 338 24.62 -5.10 -40.29
N GLN A 339 23.75 -5.89 -40.91
CA GLN A 339 22.72 -6.63 -40.22
C GLN A 339 23.00 -8.13 -40.28
N MET A 340 22.77 -8.84 -39.19
CA MET A 340 22.87 -10.30 -39.13
C MET A 340 21.54 -10.95 -38.75
N THR A 341 21.25 -12.07 -39.40
CA THR A 341 20.06 -12.90 -39.15
C THR A 341 20.43 -14.38 -39.20
N GLY A 342 20.74 -15.02 -38.08
CA GLY A 342 21.12 -16.45 -38.06
C GLY A 342 21.46 -17.00 -36.66
N GLU A 343 21.41 -18.33 -36.50
CA GLU A 343 21.66 -19.04 -35.23
C GLU A 343 23.16 -19.26 -34.92
N ALA A 344 24.06 -18.94 -35.86
CA ALA A 344 25.49 -19.21 -35.75
C ALA A 344 26.30 -17.96 -35.41
N ALA A 345 27.47 -18.15 -34.79
CA ALA A 345 28.31 -17.05 -34.32
C ALA A 345 28.93 -16.26 -35.48
N LEU A 346 28.96 -14.93 -35.37
CA LEU A 346 29.60 -14.01 -36.33
C LEU A 346 30.74 -13.25 -35.65
N THR A 347 31.91 -13.28 -36.26
CA THR A 347 33.05 -12.44 -35.88
C THR A 347 33.32 -11.43 -36.98
N VAL A 348 33.36 -10.13 -36.65
CA VAL A 348 33.67 -9.06 -37.60
C VAL A 348 34.81 -8.18 -37.07
N THR A 349 35.78 -7.87 -37.93
CA THR A 349 36.87 -6.92 -37.64
C THR A 349 36.73 -5.69 -38.52
N LEU A 350 36.84 -4.49 -37.94
CA LEU A 350 36.66 -3.21 -38.63
C LEU A 350 37.96 -2.39 -38.66
N ASP A 351 38.15 -1.61 -39.73
CA ASP A 351 39.25 -0.66 -39.86
C ASP A 351 38.82 0.65 -40.55
N ASP A 352 39.66 1.69 -40.50
CA ASP A 352 39.36 3.01 -41.06
C ASP A 352 39.16 3.02 -42.60
N THR A 353 39.63 2.00 -43.31
CA THR A 353 39.46 1.92 -44.77
C THR A 353 38.00 1.70 -45.11
N LEU A 354 37.29 0.87 -44.33
CA LEU A 354 35.85 0.68 -44.45
C LEU A 354 35.10 2.01 -44.39
N PHE A 355 35.35 2.81 -43.34
CA PHE A 355 34.71 4.09 -43.12
C PHE A 355 35.03 5.09 -44.23
N THR A 356 36.29 5.13 -44.67
CA THR A 356 36.73 6.01 -45.77
C THR A 356 36.05 5.65 -47.09
N ASN A 357 35.88 4.36 -47.38
CA ASN A 357 35.22 3.89 -48.60
C ASN A 357 33.72 4.16 -48.57
N ASN A 358 33.08 4.03 -47.41
CA ASN A 358 31.65 4.30 -47.24
C ASN A 358 31.31 5.78 -47.05
N GLY A 359 32.29 6.64 -46.72
CA GLY A 359 32.04 8.06 -46.47
C GLY A 359 31.28 8.33 -45.16
N VAL A 360 31.28 7.37 -44.23
CA VAL A 360 30.60 7.42 -42.94
C VAL A 360 31.61 7.62 -41.81
N SER A 361 31.17 8.23 -40.71
CA SER A 361 31.95 8.31 -39.45
C SER A 361 31.40 7.41 -38.35
N ASN A 362 30.21 6.83 -38.55
CA ASN A 362 29.62 5.84 -37.66
C ASN A 362 29.12 4.68 -38.51
N PHE A 363 29.42 3.45 -38.08
CA PHE A 363 28.98 2.23 -38.73
C PHE A 363 28.12 1.42 -37.77
N THR A 364 26.92 1.03 -38.19
CA THR A 364 25.96 0.35 -37.32
C THR A 364 26.02 -1.16 -37.54
N ILE A 365 26.17 -1.91 -36.46
CA ILE A 365 26.06 -3.37 -36.45
C ILE A 365 24.74 -3.72 -35.74
N GLN A 366 23.85 -4.45 -36.41
CA GLN A 366 22.54 -4.83 -35.89
C GLN A 366 22.36 -6.34 -35.87
N GLN A 367 22.15 -6.89 -34.67
CA GLN A 367 21.70 -8.26 -34.49
C GLN A 367 20.17 -8.30 -34.52
N ILE A 368 19.58 -9.11 -35.41
CA ILE A 368 18.12 -9.21 -35.56
C ILE A 368 17.67 -10.67 -35.41
N GLN A 369 16.66 -10.89 -34.55
CA GLN A 369 16.01 -12.18 -34.39
C GLN A 369 15.21 -12.56 -35.65
N ALA A 370 15.25 -13.84 -36.04
CA ALA A 370 14.46 -14.35 -37.15
C ALA A 370 12.96 -14.37 -36.80
N ASN A 371 12.21 -13.42 -37.37
CA ASN A 371 10.75 -13.34 -37.51
C ASN A 371 9.90 -14.35 -36.70
N GLY A 372 9.74 -14.12 -35.39
CA GLY A 372 8.68 -14.72 -34.57
C GLY A 372 8.87 -16.18 -34.13
N THR A 373 10.03 -16.81 -34.39
CA THR A 373 10.41 -18.09 -33.77
C THR A 373 11.48 -17.85 -32.71
N ALA A 374 11.27 -18.35 -31.49
CA ALA A 374 12.15 -18.21 -30.33
C ALA A 374 13.45 -19.05 -30.45
N THR A 375 14.13 -18.98 -31.58
CA THR A 375 15.46 -19.55 -31.78
C THR A 375 16.48 -18.41 -31.78
N ALA A 376 17.63 -18.65 -31.16
CA ALA A 376 18.49 -17.62 -30.60
C ALA A 376 19.51 -17.16 -31.64
N ALA A 377 19.69 -15.84 -31.81
CA ALA A 377 20.70 -15.31 -32.73
C ALA A 377 22.10 -15.66 -32.23
N GLY A 378 22.99 -16.20 -33.06
CA GLY A 378 24.32 -16.62 -32.60
C GLY A 378 25.21 -15.49 -32.04
N ALA A 379 26.26 -15.86 -31.30
CA ALA A 379 27.17 -14.92 -30.63
C ALA A 379 27.82 -13.92 -31.60
N LEU A 380 27.80 -12.64 -31.25
CA LEU A 380 28.41 -11.57 -32.01
C LEU A 380 29.75 -11.15 -31.38
N THR A 381 30.83 -11.26 -32.15
CA THR A 381 32.13 -10.67 -31.82
C THR A 381 32.46 -9.52 -32.77
N VAL A 382 32.61 -8.30 -32.25
CA VAL A 382 33.03 -7.11 -33.01
C VAL A 382 34.39 -6.63 -32.50
N THR A 383 35.36 -6.51 -33.40
CA THR A 383 36.69 -5.94 -33.10
C THR A 383 36.93 -4.66 -33.89
N ALA A 384 36.82 -3.51 -33.24
CA ALA A 384 37.04 -2.18 -33.82
C ALA A 384 38.32 -1.50 -33.31
N SER A 385 39.18 -2.20 -32.56
CA SER A 385 40.40 -1.66 -31.94
C SER A 385 41.41 -0.96 -32.88
N ALA A 386 41.28 -1.15 -34.21
CA ALA A 386 42.11 -0.50 -35.22
C ALA A 386 41.59 0.87 -35.69
N LEU A 387 40.36 1.25 -35.32
CA LEU A 387 39.77 2.52 -35.73
C LEU A 387 40.46 3.72 -35.06
N THR A 388 40.56 4.82 -35.80
CA THR A 388 41.01 6.11 -35.25
C THR A 388 39.85 6.90 -34.64
N SER A 389 40.16 8.00 -33.94
CA SER A 389 39.17 8.84 -33.28
C SER A 389 38.23 9.61 -34.22
N ALA A 390 38.31 9.39 -35.52
CA ALA A 390 37.37 9.94 -36.49
C ALA A 390 36.14 9.05 -36.69
N ASN A 391 36.22 7.78 -36.26
CA ASN A 391 35.27 6.74 -36.60
C ASN A 391 34.77 6.01 -35.35
N SER A 392 33.47 5.75 -35.33
CA SER A 392 32.74 5.12 -34.23
C SER A 392 31.91 3.93 -34.71
N ILE A 393 31.54 3.05 -33.79
CA ILE A 393 30.58 1.98 -34.04
C ILE A 393 29.34 2.14 -33.17
N THR A 394 28.20 1.70 -33.71
CA THR A 394 26.97 1.49 -32.94
C THR A 394 26.59 0.02 -33.05
N ALA A 395 26.73 -0.75 -31.97
CA ALA A 395 26.33 -2.15 -31.92
C ALA A 395 24.96 -2.28 -31.22
N ASN A 396 23.93 -2.64 -31.96
CA ASN A 396 22.58 -2.88 -31.44
C ASN A 396 22.36 -4.38 -31.30
N LEU A 397 22.30 -4.84 -30.04
CA LEU A 397 22.18 -6.24 -29.65
C LEU A 397 20.73 -6.55 -29.26
N ASN A 398 20.21 -7.68 -29.76
CA ASN A 398 18.84 -8.09 -29.54
C ASN A 398 18.83 -9.42 -28.76
N VAL A 399 18.45 -9.33 -27.49
CA VAL A 399 18.73 -10.37 -26.50
C VAL A 399 17.62 -11.44 -26.49
N ALA A 400 17.79 -12.48 -27.29
CA ALA A 400 17.06 -13.74 -27.14
C ALA A 400 18.03 -14.87 -26.78
N ALA A 401 18.01 -15.25 -25.49
CA ALA A 401 18.73 -16.36 -24.86
C ALA A 401 20.26 -16.20 -24.66
N ASN A 402 20.78 -17.02 -23.74
CA ASN A 402 22.13 -17.03 -23.16
C ASN A 402 23.27 -17.14 -24.18
N ILE A 403 23.69 -16.01 -24.75
CA ILE A 403 24.67 -15.95 -25.82
C ILE A 403 25.68 -14.86 -25.47
N ASP A 404 26.94 -15.28 -25.33
CA ASP A 404 28.04 -14.40 -24.94
C ASP A 404 28.49 -13.54 -26.12
N ASP A 405 28.14 -12.25 -26.10
CA ASP A 405 28.59 -11.26 -27.08
C ASP A 405 29.91 -10.61 -26.65
N SER A 406 30.73 -10.20 -27.63
CA SER A 406 32.02 -9.57 -27.39
C SER A 406 32.25 -8.37 -28.29
N ILE A 407 32.16 -7.17 -27.71
CA ILE A 407 32.32 -5.91 -28.43
C ILE A 407 33.57 -5.19 -27.93
N THR A 408 34.51 -4.91 -28.83
CA THR A 408 35.68 -4.07 -28.56
C THR A 408 35.64 -2.84 -29.45
N GLY A 409 35.46 -1.67 -28.85
CA GLY A 409 35.48 -0.37 -29.52
C GLY A 409 36.89 0.04 -29.98
N GLY A 410 36.90 1.11 -30.75
CA GLY A 410 38.04 1.71 -31.40
C GLY A 410 38.57 2.91 -30.64
N ALA A 411 38.80 4.01 -31.36
CA ALA A 411 39.25 5.25 -30.76
C ALA A 411 38.31 6.45 -30.87
N GLY A 412 37.15 6.26 -31.50
CA GLY A 412 36.04 7.21 -31.53
C GLY A 412 35.04 6.91 -30.42
N ASP A 413 33.96 7.68 -30.38
CA ASP A 413 32.91 7.52 -29.36
C ASP A 413 32.00 6.34 -29.73
N ASP A 414 32.19 5.18 -29.12
CA ASP A 414 31.48 3.95 -29.48
C ASP A 414 30.23 3.74 -28.62
N THR A 415 29.18 3.14 -29.20
CA THR A 415 27.92 2.87 -28.50
C THR A 415 27.53 1.40 -28.64
N VAL A 416 27.21 0.76 -27.51
CA VAL A 416 26.57 -0.56 -27.49
C VAL A 416 25.20 -0.43 -26.87
N THR A 417 24.17 -0.79 -27.63
CA THR A 417 22.77 -0.77 -27.20
C THR A 417 22.27 -2.19 -26.96
N TYR A 418 21.79 -2.46 -25.75
CA TYR A 418 21.07 -3.68 -25.40
C TYR A 418 19.58 -3.39 -25.33
N LEU A 419 18.80 -4.08 -26.17
CA LEU A 419 17.34 -4.01 -26.18
C LEU A 419 16.74 -5.30 -25.60
N SER A 420 16.07 -5.20 -24.45
CA SER A 420 15.38 -6.33 -23.82
C SER A 420 14.00 -6.51 -24.46
N THR A 421 13.79 -7.57 -25.25
CA THR A 421 12.52 -7.81 -25.99
C THR A 421 11.76 -9.08 -25.59
N SER A 422 12.12 -9.81 -24.51
CA SER A 422 11.36 -11.03 -24.11
C SER A 422 11.46 -11.47 -22.63
N VAL A 423 10.39 -12.14 -22.15
CA VAL A 423 10.05 -12.64 -20.79
C VAL A 423 11.15 -13.43 -20.04
N ALA A 424 12.19 -13.88 -20.74
CA ALA A 424 13.16 -14.84 -20.22
C ALA A 424 14.63 -14.40 -20.37
N ALA A 425 14.89 -13.26 -21.01
CA ALA A 425 16.25 -12.75 -21.17
C ALA A 425 16.63 -11.94 -19.92
N THR A 426 17.51 -12.50 -19.09
CA THR A 426 18.38 -11.67 -18.28
C THR A 426 19.18 -10.82 -19.27
N GLY A 427 18.93 -9.50 -19.33
CA GLY A 427 19.79 -8.60 -20.13
C GLY A 427 21.26 -8.73 -19.73
N LEU A 428 22.18 -8.17 -20.54
CA LEU A 428 23.66 -8.24 -20.42
C LEU A 428 24.15 -9.27 -19.39
N GLU A 429 24.50 -10.44 -19.88
CA GLU A 429 24.98 -11.52 -19.03
C GLU A 429 26.34 -11.17 -18.43
N ALA A 430 26.67 -11.75 -17.28
CA ALA A 430 27.98 -11.54 -16.65
C ALA A 430 29.17 -11.98 -17.54
N THR A 431 28.89 -12.74 -18.59
CA THR A 431 29.84 -13.24 -19.61
C THR A 431 29.92 -12.37 -20.86
N ASP A 432 28.98 -11.45 -21.09
CA ASP A 432 29.07 -10.47 -22.18
C ASP A 432 30.22 -9.49 -21.93
N THR A 433 31.01 -9.23 -22.96
CA THR A 433 32.17 -8.33 -22.87
C THR A 433 31.95 -7.07 -23.68
N PHE A 434 32.13 -5.91 -23.05
CA PHE A 434 32.22 -4.64 -23.76
C PHE A 434 33.47 -3.90 -23.29
N THR A 435 34.38 -3.59 -24.22
CA THR A 435 35.51 -2.70 -23.97
C THR A 435 35.34 -1.46 -24.82
N GLY A 436 35.08 -0.29 -24.22
CA GLY A 436 34.83 0.96 -24.95
C GLY A 436 36.01 1.37 -25.84
N GLY A 437 37.23 1.23 -25.33
CA GLY A 437 38.44 1.53 -26.09
C GLY A 437 38.94 2.93 -25.77
N LYS A 438 39.04 3.80 -26.77
CA LYS A 438 39.35 5.22 -26.58
C LYS A 438 38.18 6.05 -27.08
N GLY A 439 37.93 7.21 -26.47
CA GLY A 439 36.81 8.06 -26.86
C GLY A 439 35.92 8.33 -25.67
N THR A 440 34.66 8.67 -25.92
CA THR A 440 33.58 8.73 -24.95
C THR A 440 32.57 7.63 -25.28
N ASP A 441 32.71 6.49 -24.61
CA ASP A 441 32.01 5.27 -24.96
C ASP A 441 30.76 5.08 -24.10
N THR A 442 29.68 4.61 -24.71
CA THR A 442 28.34 4.53 -24.11
C THR A 442 27.79 3.10 -24.14
N LEU A 443 27.36 2.62 -22.98
CA LEU A 443 26.49 1.46 -22.83
C LEU A 443 25.03 1.94 -22.70
N ALA A 444 24.20 1.69 -23.71
CA ALA A 444 22.78 2.01 -23.70
C ALA A 444 21.94 0.77 -23.37
N ILE A 445 21.06 0.88 -22.37
CA ILE A 445 20.17 -0.20 -21.93
C ILE A 445 18.73 0.28 -22.08
N THR A 446 17.97 -0.39 -22.96
CA THR A 446 16.56 -0.09 -23.19
C THR A 446 15.69 -1.28 -22.76
N MET A 447 14.72 -1.03 -21.88
CA MET A 447 13.79 -2.04 -21.38
C MET A 447 12.41 -1.90 -22.03
N ASP A 448 11.81 -3.03 -22.42
CA ASP A 448 10.43 -3.11 -22.94
C ASP A 448 9.42 -3.44 -21.81
N ASP A 449 8.21 -2.93 -21.93
CA ASP A 449 7.15 -2.90 -20.91
C ASP A 449 6.54 -4.30 -20.63
N THR A 450 6.73 -5.27 -21.53
CA THR A 450 5.93 -6.51 -21.47
C THR A 450 6.43 -7.58 -20.51
N ASP A 451 7.69 -7.56 -20.03
CA ASP A 451 8.36 -8.84 -19.78
C ASP A 451 9.37 -8.95 -18.61
N LEU A 452 8.97 -8.60 -17.39
CA LEU A 452 9.62 -9.14 -16.17
C LEU A 452 8.57 -9.65 -15.17
N GLY A 453 8.21 -10.93 -15.27
CA GLY A 453 7.35 -11.58 -14.30
C GLY A 453 8.02 -11.70 -12.93
N THR A 454 7.77 -10.78 -11.99
CA THR A 454 8.09 -10.86 -10.54
C THR A 454 9.55 -11.14 -10.12
N ALA A 455 10.46 -11.44 -11.04
CA ALA A 455 11.88 -11.59 -10.80
C ALA A 455 12.57 -10.33 -11.34
N SER A 456 12.94 -9.44 -10.43
CA SER A 456 13.84 -8.32 -10.67
C SER A 456 14.99 -8.72 -11.62
N GLY A 457 15.08 -8.13 -12.80
CA GLY A 457 16.19 -8.35 -13.73
C GLY A 457 17.48 -7.74 -13.14
N TYR A 458 18.42 -8.58 -12.75
CA TYR A 458 19.75 -8.16 -12.30
C TYR A 458 20.68 -8.06 -13.51
N ILE A 459 21.22 -6.86 -13.74
CA ILE A 459 22.26 -6.55 -14.71
C ILE A 459 23.58 -6.43 -13.94
N SER A 460 24.54 -7.31 -14.25
CA SER A 460 25.87 -7.29 -13.63
C SER A 460 26.90 -6.93 -14.70
N LEU A 461 27.60 -5.80 -14.53
CA LEU A 461 28.53 -5.27 -15.53
C LEU A 461 29.97 -5.79 -15.36
N THR A 462 30.15 -7.07 -14.99
CA THR A 462 31.43 -7.63 -14.56
C THR A 462 32.55 -7.58 -15.61
N LEU A 463 32.19 -7.55 -16.89
CA LEU A 463 33.13 -7.58 -18.02
C LEU A 463 32.95 -6.38 -18.97
N VAL A 464 32.27 -5.33 -18.50
CA VAL A 464 32.21 -4.03 -19.16
C VAL A 464 33.37 -3.19 -18.65
N THR A 465 34.20 -2.65 -19.53
CA THR A 465 35.37 -1.86 -19.11
C THR A 465 35.64 -0.72 -20.08
N GLY A 466 36.27 0.34 -19.57
CA GLY A 466 36.72 1.45 -20.38
C GLY A 466 35.59 2.23 -21.04
N ILE A 467 34.47 2.40 -20.32
CA ILE A 467 33.34 3.23 -20.76
C ILE A 467 33.28 4.55 -19.97
N GLU A 468 32.50 5.51 -20.45
CA GLU A 468 32.25 6.77 -19.75
C GLU A 468 30.79 6.95 -19.36
N LYS A 469 29.87 6.35 -20.14
CA LYS A 469 28.44 6.58 -19.97
C LYS A 469 27.64 5.29 -19.99
N ILE A 470 26.66 5.19 -19.09
CA ILE A 470 25.57 4.23 -19.13
C ILE A 470 24.27 5.03 -19.27
N THR A 471 23.44 4.73 -20.26
CA THR A 471 22.11 5.36 -20.42
C THR A 471 21.01 4.33 -20.23
N LEU A 472 19.98 4.67 -19.46
CA LEU A 472 18.87 3.79 -19.14
C LEU A 472 17.57 4.38 -19.70
N THR A 473 16.78 3.57 -20.42
CA THR A 473 15.49 3.98 -20.97
C THR A 473 14.42 2.93 -20.70
N ASN A 474 13.28 3.37 -20.17
CA ASN A 474 12.09 2.56 -19.95
C ASN A 474 10.85 3.47 -19.89
N VAL A 475 9.74 3.04 -20.49
CA VAL A 475 8.45 3.74 -20.44
C VAL A 475 7.38 2.98 -19.63
N GLY A 476 7.73 1.80 -19.13
CA GLY A 476 6.84 0.85 -18.46
C GLY A 476 6.88 0.87 -16.93
N THR A 477 6.39 -0.20 -16.30
CA THR A 477 6.31 -0.30 -14.81
C THR A 477 7.43 -1.14 -14.16
N ASN A 478 8.28 -1.75 -14.97
CA ASN A 478 9.34 -2.67 -14.53
C ASN A 478 10.56 -1.93 -13.97
N SER A 479 11.24 -2.51 -12.97
CA SER A 479 12.46 -1.96 -12.35
C SER A 479 13.75 -2.55 -12.92
N ALA A 480 14.83 -1.76 -12.90
CA ALA A 480 16.20 -2.20 -13.20
C ALA A 480 17.03 -2.42 -11.93
N TYR A 481 17.94 -3.39 -11.94
CA TYR A 481 18.94 -3.58 -10.90
C TYR A 481 20.32 -3.66 -11.54
N ILE A 482 21.15 -2.64 -11.32
CA ILE A 482 22.49 -2.51 -11.89
C ILE A 482 23.50 -2.57 -10.75
N THR A 483 24.42 -3.53 -10.83
CA THR A 483 25.55 -3.61 -9.90
C THR A 483 26.85 -3.43 -10.66
N LEU A 484 27.62 -2.42 -10.26
CA LEU A 484 28.96 -2.18 -10.76
C LEU A 484 29.97 -3.05 -9.99
N THR A 485 30.96 -3.57 -10.70
CA THR A 485 32.25 -4.04 -10.18
C THR A 485 33.22 -2.86 -10.02
N ASP A 486 34.51 -3.10 -9.76
CA ASP A 486 35.52 -2.03 -9.77
C ASP A 486 36.19 -1.91 -11.16
N GLY A 487 36.41 -0.68 -11.65
CA GLY A 487 37.13 -0.37 -12.88
C GLY A 487 36.32 -0.39 -14.19
N GLN A 488 35.00 -0.18 -14.16
CA GLN A 488 34.20 -0.11 -15.39
C GLN A 488 34.40 1.22 -16.11
N PHE A 489 34.41 2.31 -15.34
CA PHE A 489 34.57 3.64 -15.90
C PHE A 489 36.04 3.99 -16.15
N VAL A 490 36.29 4.82 -17.16
CA VAL A 490 37.64 5.34 -17.40
C VAL A 490 38.06 6.29 -16.27
N THR A 491 39.11 5.89 -15.56
CA THR A 491 39.75 6.70 -14.52
C THR A 491 40.67 7.77 -15.09
N ALA A 492 41.07 8.74 -14.26
CA ALA A 492 42.15 9.66 -14.60
C ALA A 492 43.50 8.96 -14.90
N ALA A 493 43.74 7.77 -14.31
CA ALA A 493 44.97 7.01 -14.52
C ALA A 493 44.96 6.28 -15.88
N THR A 494 43.78 5.85 -16.33
CA THR A 494 43.58 5.16 -17.61
C THR A 494 43.24 6.12 -18.76
N ALA A 495 42.79 7.35 -18.48
CA ALA A 495 42.45 8.39 -19.45
C ALA A 495 43.57 8.70 -20.47
N ALA A 496 44.83 8.65 -20.03
CA ALA A 496 45.99 8.86 -20.91
C ALA A 496 46.21 7.70 -21.90
N ALA A 497 45.76 6.49 -21.56
CA ALA A 497 45.80 5.31 -22.41
C ALA A 497 44.52 5.14 -23.25
N SER A 498 43.37 5.58 -22.72
CA SER A 498 42.07 5.61 -23.40
C SER A 498 41.90 6.79 -24.37
N GLY A 499 42.96 7.52 -24.72
CA GLY A 499 43.04 8.29 -25.96
C GLY A 499 42.01 9.40 -26.23
N ASN A 500 41.12 9.75 -25.30
CA ASN A 500 40.14 10.85 -25.41
C ASN A 500 40.78 12.25 -25.40
N GLY A 501 42.08 12.36 -25.72
CA GLY A 501 42.80 13.63 -25.86
C GLY A 501 42.90 14.50 -24.60
N THR A 502 42.36 14.08 -23.45
CA THR A 502 42.37 14.85 -22.21
C THR A 502 43.13 14.13 -21.10
N THR A 503 43.86 14.90 -20.28
CA THR A 503 44.45 14.43 -19.02
C THR A 503 43.52 14.75 -17.83
N ALA A 504 42.25 15.07 -18.10
CA ALA A 504 41.28 15.42 -17.08
C ALA A 504 40.68 14.14 -16.49
N ALA A 505 40.34 14.17 -15.19
CA ALA A 505 39.56 13.10 -14.60
C ALA A 505 38.20 13.03 -15.30
N ILE A 506 37.85 11.86 -15.80
CA ILE A 506 36.53 11.61 -16.38
C ILE A 506 35.62 11.14 -15.26
N THR A 507 34.42 11.70 -15.21
CA THR A 507 33.36 11.28 -14.30
C THR A 507 32.54 10.22 -15.02
N GLY A 508 32.40 9.03 -14.44
CA GLY A 508 31.48 8.01 -14.94
C GLY A 508 30.04 8.52 -14.83
N VAL A 509 29.24 8.36 -15.87
CA VAL A 509 27.86 8.86 -15.91
C VAL A 509 26.89 7.69 -16.03
N ILE A 510 25.91 7.64 -15.14
CA ILE A 510 24.75 6.76 -15.22
C ILE A 510 23.52 7.67 -15.35
N ASP A 511 22.87 7.61 -16.50
CA ASP A 511 21.84 8.56 -16.91
C ASP A 511 20.50 7.85 -17.11
N GLY A 512 19.66 7.92 -16.08
CA GLY A 512 18.27 7.43 -16.07
C GLY A 512 17.24 8.48 -16.48
N SER A 513 17.64 9.67 -16.94
CA SER A 513 16.70 10.76 -17.23
C SER A 513 15.68 10.45 -18.35
N SER A 514 15.99 9.46 -19.20
CA SER A 514 15.09 8.95 -20.25
C SER A 514 14.14 7.84 -19.76
N TRP A 515 14.20 7.50 -18.47
CA TRP A 515 13.33 6.53 -17.82
C TRP A 515 12.05 7.20 -17.32
N THR A 516 11.06 7.29 -18.19
CA THR A 516 9.76 7.94 -17.89
C THR A 516 8.73 6.98 -17.29
N GLY A 517 9.06 5.68 -17.22
CA GLY A 517 8.24 4.65 -16.59
C GLY A 517 8.18 4.75 -15.07
N SER A 518 7.21 4.09 -14.42
CA SER A 518 7.02 4.14 -12.97
C SER A 518 7.86 3.12 -12.19
N GLY A 519 8.55 2.20 -12.88
CA GLY A 519 9.44 1.23 -12.23
C GLY A 519 10.73 1.90 -11.78
N GLY A 520 11.21 1.57 -10.59
CA GLY A 520 12.44 2.17 -10.03
C GLY A 520 13.75 1.63 -10.64
N ILE A 521 14.79 2.45 -10.61
CA ILE A 521 16.18 2.15 -10.94
C ILE A 521 16.93 1.86 -9.63
N PHE A 522 17.52 0.68 -9.53
CA PHE A 522 18.47 0.35 -8.47
C PHE A 522 19.89 0.37 -9.04
N VAL A 523 20.75 1.24 -8.53
CA VAL A 523 22.18 1.30 -8.87
C VAL A 523 23.00 1.08 -7.62
N ASN A 524 23.89 0.09 -7.66
CA ASN A 524 24.91 -0.12 -6.65
C ASN A 524 26.30 0.08 -7.23
N ALA A 525 26.88 1.25 -6.98
CA ALA A 525 28.23 1.62 -7.37
C ALA A 525 29.28 1.50 -6.24
N SER A 526 28.93 0.90 -5.10
CA SER A 526 29.80 0.85 -3.91
C SER A 526 31.16 0.16 -4.13
N ALA A 527 31.29 -0.66 -5.18
CA ALA A 527 32.54 -1.31 -5.54
C ALA A 527 33.51 -0.41 -6.32
N GLU A 528 33.03 0.65 -6.98
CA GLU A 528 33.86 1.57 -7.74
C GLU A 528 34.65 2.45 -6.78
N ASP A 529 35.97 2.25 -6.74
CA ASP A 529 36.85 2.95 -5.79
C ASP A 529 37.76 3.99 -6.46
N ASP A 530 37.83 4.01 -7.79
CA ASP A 530 38.80 4.76 -8.57
C ASP A 530 38.20 5.93 -9.37
N SER A 531 36.89 5.95 -9.57
CA SER A 531 36.17 6.88 -10.43
C SER A 531 35.15 7.73 -9.67
N LYS A 532 35.05 9.01 -10.02
CA LYS A 532 33.91 9.85 -9.60
C LYS A 532 32.70 9.45 -10.44
N ILE A 533 31.53 9.33 -9.83
CA ILE A 533 30.30 8.93 -10.54
C ILE A 533 29.25 10.04 -10.46
N THR A 534 28.52 10.25 -11.56
CA THR A 534 27.26 10.98 -11.59
C THR A 534 26.13 10.02 -11.91
N ILE A 535 25.15 9.92 -11.03
CA ILE A 535 23.98 9.05 -11.18
C ILE A 535 22.75 9.95 -11.26
N THR A 536 21.92 9.77 -12.27
CA THR A 536 20.61 10.41 -12.39
C THR A 536 19.54 9.33 -12.49
N GLY A 537 18.56 9.38 -11.59
CA GLY A 537 17.39 8.51 -11.58
C GLY A 537 16.36 8.87 -12.65
N GLY A 538 15.22 8.18 -12.58
CA GLY A 538 14.10 8.25 -13.50
C GLY A 538 12.86 8.89 -12.87
N ALA A 539 11.70 8.38 -13.26
CA ALA A 539 10.40 8.79 -12.71
C ALA A 539 9.81 7.83 -11.66
N GLY A 540 10.52 6.73 -11.37
CA GLY A 540 10.13 5.70 -10.40
C GLY A 540 10.77 5.93 -9.03
N ALA A 541 10.47 5.06 -8.06
CA ALA A 541 11.13 5.10 -6.75
C ALA A 541 12.50 4.40 -6.84
N ASP A 542 13.56 5.19 -6.90
CA ASP A 542 14.90 4.74 -7.21
C ASP A 542 15.72 4.44 -5.95
N THR A 543 16.77 3.64 -6.09
CA THR A 543 17.76 3.41 -5.03
C THR A 543 19.15 3.52 -5.61
N LEU A 544 19.84 4.60 -5.27
CA LEU A 544 21.07 5.02 -5.91
C LEU A 544 22.20 5.08 -4.87
N ILE A 545 23.19 4.21 -5.04
CA ILE A 545 24.34 4.09 -4.15
C ILE A 545 25.61 4.44 -4.93
N GLY A 546 26.33 5.46 -4.47
CA GLY A 546 27.61 5.91 -5.05
C GLY A 546 28.82 5.02 -4.69
N GLY A 547 29.98 5.40 -5.22
CA GLY A 547 31.27 4.76 -4.98
C GLY A 547 32.14 5.48 -3.93
N ALA A 548 33.44 5.22 -3.90
CA ALA A 548 34.35 5.75 -2.86
C ALA A 548 34.93 7.16 -3.14
N LYS A 549 34.45 7.84 -4.20
CA LYS A 549 34.88 9.20 -4.59
C LYS A 549 33.73 10.18 -4.40
N ALA A 550 34.01 11.49 -4.50
CA ALA A 550 33.01 12.56 -4.39
C ALA A 550 31.99 12.54 -5.55
N ASN A 551 30.88 11.83 -5.36
CA ASN A 551 29.84 11.54 -6.34
C ASN A 551 28.79 12.64 -6.41
N THR A 552 27.98 12.58 -7.47
CA THR A 552 26.78 13.41 -7.62
C THR A 552 25.61 12.49 -7.95
N ILE A 553 24.60 12.44 -7.09
CA ILE A 553 23.46 11.55 -7.22
C ILE A 553 22.20 12.40 -7.23
N ASP A 554 21.37 12.25 -8.25
CA ASP A 554 20.08 12.90 -8.42
C ASP A 554 19.00 11.82 -8.54
N GLY A 555 18.02 11.81 -7.63
CA GLY A 555 16.93 10.84 -7.59
C GLY A 555 15.93 11.01 -8.73
N GLY A 556 15.70 12.25 -9.18
CA GLY A 556 14.74 12.54 -10.25
C GLY A 556 13.32 12.77 -9.71
N LEU A 557 12.33 12.03 -10.22
CA LEU A 557 10.97 12.04 -9.67
C LEU A 557 10.74 10.68 -9.01
N GLY A 558 10.16 10.63 -7.83
CA GLY A 558 10.01 9.35 -7.16
C GLY A 558 10.00 9.47 -5.66
N ALA A 559 10.07 8.35 -4.96
CA ALA A 559 10.39 8.33 -3.54
C ALA A 559 11.73 7.62 -3.44
N ASP A 560 12.80 8.39 -3.54
CA ASP A 560 14.11 7.86 -3.89
C ASP A 560 14.94 7.60 -2.63
N THR A 561 15.83 6.62 -2.68
CA THR A 561 16.78 6.32 -1.62
C THR A 561 18.20 6.53 -2.10
N LEU A 562 18.90 7.51 -1.54
CA LEU A 562 20.22 7.95 -1.98
C LEU A 562 21.26 7.65 -0.91
N SER A 563 22.41 7.10 -1.31
CA SER A 563 23.59 6.95 -0.45
C SER A 563 24.84 7.33 -1.24
N GLY A 564 25.58 8.31 -0.74
CA GLY A 564 26.74 8.88 -1.44
C GLY A 564 27.96 7.96 -1.49
N GLY A 565 28.17 7.16 -0.44
CA GLY A 565 29.39 6.39 -0.25
C GLY A 565 30.42 7.19 0.55
N ALA A 566 31.70 6.96 0.28
CA ALA A 566 32.78 7.61 1.00
C ALA A 566 33.13 8.97 0.40
N VAL A 567 33.66 9.87 1.26
CA VAL A 567 34.01 11.27 0.90
C VAL A 567 32.75 12.14 0.71
N VAL A 568 32.94 13.46 0.64
CA VAL A 568 31.85 14.44 0.51
C VAL A 568 31.15 14.32 -0.85
N ASP A 569 29.85 14.03 -0.80
CA ASP A 569 28.98 13.86 -1.98
C ASP A 569 27.99 15.01 -2.19
N THR A 570 27.34 15.00 -3.35
CA THR A 570 26.16 15.82 -3.64
C THR A 570 24.98 14.90 -3.92
N LEU A 571 23.97 14.91 -3.05
CA LEU A 571 22.77 14.09 -3.14
C LEU A 571 21.56 15.02 -3.33
N ILE A 572 20.79 14.81 -4.38
CA ILE A 572 19.62 15.59 -4.76
C ILE A 572 18.44 14.61 -4.82
N GLY A 573 17.45 14.77 -3.95
CA GLY A 573 16.25 13.92 -3.92
C GLY A 573 15.41 14.12 -5.16
N GLY A 574 15.00 15.37 -5.41
CA GLY A 574 14.24 15.74 -6.59
C GLY A 574 12.78 16.00 -6.23
N ALA A 575 11.83 15.31 -6.84
CA ALA A 575 10.42 15.46 -6.49
C ALA A 575 9.85 14.17 -5.91
N GLY A 576 9.34 14.25 -4.68
CA GLY A 576 8.61 13.21 -3.98
C GLY A 576 9.14 13.05 -2.56
N ALA A 577 9.13 11.83 -2.00
CA ALA A 577 9.46 11.64 -0.59
C ALA A 577 10.79 10.87 -0.49
N ASP A 578 11.88 11.62 -0.42
CA ASP A 578 13.22 11.08 -0.63
C ASP A 578 13.93 10.77 0.69
N THR A 579 14.84 9.80 0.66
CA THR A 579 15.59 9.32 1.81
C THR A 579 17.09 9.34 1.52
N PHE A 580 17.81 10.23 2.20
CA PHE A 580 19.26 10.25 2.25
C PHE A 580 19.72 9.28 3.34
N ASN A 581 20.19 8.09 2.94
CA ASN A 581 20.55 7.01 3.84
C ASN A 581 22.04 6.99 4.16
N MET A 582 22.40 7.47 5.34
CA MET A 582 23.76 7.43 5.90
C MET A 582 24.00 6.07 6.56
N SER A 583 24.53 5.12 5.78
CA SER A 583 24.86 3.77 6.26
C SER A 583 26.22 3.68 6.96
N ASP A 584 27.15 4.59 6.64
CA ASP A 584 28.42 4.81 7.34
C ASP A 584 28.47 6.28 7.73
N VAL A 585 28.41 6.57 9.04
CA VAL A 585 28.33 7.97 9.51
C VAL A 585 29.65 8.69 9.42
N SER A 586 30.77 7.97 9.29
CA SER A 586 32.11 8.57 9.13
C SER A 586 32.26 9.33 7.81
N ASP A 587 31.41 9.00 6.85
CA ASP A 587 31.28 9.70 5.58
C ASP A 587 30.42 10.96 5.66
N PHE A 588 29.81 11.23 6.81
CA PHE A 588 29.01 12.45 7.04
C PHE A 588 29.62 13.38 8.10
N ILE A 589 30.25 12.81 9.14
CA ILE A 589 30.69 13.58 10.32
C ILE A 589 32.19 13.88 10.30
N GLY A 590 32.56 15.08 10.76
CA GLY A 590 33.96 15.43 11.01
C GLY A 590 34.80 15.70 9.75
N LEU A 591 34.14 15.87 8.61
CA LEU A 591 34.77 16.23 7.35
C LEU A 591 35.10 17.72 7.28
N THR A 592 36.09 18.09 6.47
CA THR A 592 36.48 19.50 6.26
C THR A 592 35.42 20.31 5.50
N ALA A 593 34.50 19.63 4.84
CA ALA A 593 33.30 20.14 4.18
C ALA A 593 32.18 19.11 4.37
N ALA A 594 30.93 19.55 4.47
CA ALA A 594 29.77 18.68 4.63
C ALA A 594 29.21 18.22 3.28
N GLU A 595 28.52 17.09 3.29
CA GLU A 595 27.71 16.57 2.18
C GLU A 595 26.69 17.63 1.79
N THR A 596 26.48 17.78 0.48
CA THR A 596 25.38 18.60 -0.03
C THR A 596 24.16 17.71 -0.19
N LEU A 597 23.11 17.96 0.58
CA LEU A 597 21.85 17.24 0.53
C LEU A 597 20.76 18.22 0.13
N ASP A 598 20.05 17.96 -0.97
CA ASP A 598 18.90 18.76 -1.38
C ASP A 598 17.68 17.87 -1.54
N GLY A 599 16.75 17.91 -0.58
CA GLY A 599 15.51 17.11 -0.64
C GLY A 599 14.63 17.47 -1.83
N GLY A 600 14.69 18.73 -2.28
CA GLY A 600 13.83 19.19 -3.36
C GLY A 600 12.38 19.37 -2.91
N ALA A 601 11.44 18.72 -3.59
CA ALA A 601 10.01 18.92 -3.40
C ALA A 601 9.34 17.67 -2.81
N GLY A 602 8.99 17.71 -1.54
CA GLY A 602 8.05 16.75 -0.95
C GLY A 602 8.29 16.62 0.55
N SER A 603 8.56 15.42 1.03
CA SER A 603 8.79 15.18 2.47
C SER A 603 10.03 14.32 2.63
N ASP A 604 11.14 14.98 2.90
CA ASP A 604 12.45 14.37 2.73
C ASP A 604 13.11 14.00 4.07
N ILE A 605 13.90 12.94 4.04
CA ILE A 605 14.43 12.27 5.23
C ILE A 605 15.94 12.15 5.17
N LEU A 606 16.65 12.72 6.14
CA LEU A 606 18.02 12.35 6.47
C LEU A 606 18.00 11.19 7.47
N LYS A 607 18.43 10.00 7.05
CA LYS A 607 18.37 8.77 7.84
C LYS A 607 19.76 8.28 8.23
N PHE A 608 20.00 8.13 9.52
CA PHE A 608 21.19 7.49 10.08
C PHE A 608 20.89 6.03 10.42
N SER A 609 21.49 5.10 9.66
CA SER A 609 21.20 3.66 9.75
C SER A 609 22.27 2.83 10.48
N GLU A 610 23.38 3.43 10.90
CA GLU A 610 24.50 2.71 11.51
C GLU A 610 24.29 2.35 12.99
N ASN A 611 24.82 1.20 13.41
CA ASN A 611 24.78 0.72 14.80
C ASN A 611 25.83 1.35 15.74
N ALA A 612 26.72 2.20 15.21
CA ALA A 612 27.75 2.88 15.99
C ALA A 612 27.21 4.14 16.68
N THR A 613 27.95 4.63 17.68
CA THR A 613 27.63 5.92 18.32
C THR A 613 27.84 7.06 17.33
N THR A 614 26.81 7.87 17.11
CA THR A 614 26.84 8.98 16.15
C THR A 614 26.84 10.31 16.90
N THR A 615 27.69 11.25 16.49
CA THR A 615 27.65 12.64 16.98
C THR A 615 27.67 13.58 15.78
N VAL A 616 26.54 14.22 15.53
CA VAL A 616 26.32 15.15 14.42
C VAL A 616 26.38 16.58 14.96
N ALA A 617 27.43 17.32 14.60
CA ALA A 617 27.53 18.72 14.95
C ALA A 617 26.70 19.59 13.98
N ALA A 618 26.32 20.79 14.40
CA ALA A 618 25.62 21.74 13.53
C ALA A 618 26.43 22.11 12.27
N SER A 619 27.77 21.96 12.31
CA SER A 619 28.64 22.15 11.14
C SER A 619 28.49 21.07 10.08
N ASP A 620 28.14 19.84 10.48
CA ASP A 620 27.98 18.69 9.58
C ASP A 620 26.66 18.80 8.79
N LEU A 621 25.67 19.54 9.31
CA LEU A 621 24.36 19.74 8.69
C LEU A 621 24.29 20.96 7.74
N GLN A 622 25.42 21.63 7.48
CA GLN A 622 25.40 22.92 6.77
C GLN A 622 25.10 22.81 5.27
N GLY A 623 25.30 21.64 4.67
CA GLY A 623 24.99 21.37 3.26
C GLY A 623 23.56 20.87 3.02
N MET A 624 22.71 20.83 4.04
CA MET A 624 21.33 20.33 3.95
C MET A 624 20.35 21.44 3.51
N SER A 625 19.54 21.16 2.48
CA SER A 625 18.41 21.95 1.99
C SER A 625 17.15 21.10 1.82
N SER A 626 15.98 21.68 2.11
CA SER A 626 14.67 21.06 1.90
C SER A 626 14.49 19.67 2.53
N VAL A 627 15.05 19.44 3.73
CA VAL A 627 14.86 18.19 4.50
C VAL A 627 13.98 18.44 5.72
N GLU A 628 12.82 17.79 5.82
CA GLU A 628 11.89 18.02 6.93
C GLU A 628 12.11 17.08 8.12
N LYS A 629 12.75 15.93 7.89
CA LYS A 629 12.88 14.86 8.88
C LYS A 629 14.31 14.36 9.02
N ILE A 630 14.78 14.25 10.25
CA ILE A 630 15.99 13.52 10.63
C ILE A 630 15.57 12.25 11.38
N GLN A 631 16.07 11.10 10.97
CA GLN A 631 15.70 9.81 11.55
C GLN A 631 16.92 9.02 12.01
N PHE A 632 16.89 8.56 13.26
CA PHE A 632 17.86 7.62 13.82
C PHE A 632 17.26 6.20 13.85
N TYR A 633 17.92 5.24 13.20
CA TYR A 633 17.44 3.86 13.05
C TYR A 633 18.38 2.79 13.64
N GLY A 634 19.69 3.01 13.65
CA GLY A 634 20.65 2.01 14.16
C GLY A 634 20.77 1.99 15.69
N THR A 635 21.42 0.97 16.25
CA THR A 635 21.44 0.69 17.71
C THR A 635 22.38 1.54 18.56
N GLY A 636 23.19 2.41 17.96
CA GLY A 636 24.15 3.23 18.70
C GLY A 636 23.49 4.38 19.46
N ALA A 637 24.21 4.99 20.40
CA ALA A 637 23.79 6.25 21.01
C ALA A 637 23.99 7.40 20.01
N ASN A 638 23.00 8.28 19.86
CA ASN A 638 23.04 9.33 18.84
C ASN A 638 22.97 10.71 19.49
N THR A 639 23.82 11.63 19.06
CA THR A 639 23.79 13.03 19.49
C THR A 639 23.69 13.93 18.27
N ILE A 640 22.80 14.91 18.30
CA ILE A 640 22.66 15.94 17.28
C ILE A 640 22.60 17.33 17.91
N THR A 641 23.38 18.26 17.37
CA THR A 641 23.36 19.68 17.76
C THR A 641 22.80 20.52 16.61
N LEU A 642 21.83 21.38 16.92
CA LEU A 642 21.17 22.25 15.94
C LEU A 642 21.54 23.73 16.14
N SER A 643 21.43 24.52 15.08
CA SER A 643 21.63 25.98 15.11
C SER A 643 20.77 26.69 14.07
N ASP A 644 20.54 28.00 14.23
CA ASP A 644 19.78 28.81 13.25
C ASP A 644 20.34 28.73 11.82
N SER A 645 21.65 28.47 11.68
CA SER A 645 22.29 28.30 10.36
C SER A 645 21.77 27.07 9.63
N VAL A 646 21.52 25.97 10.37
CA VAL A 646 20.97 24.72 9.81
C VAL A 646 19.58 24.98 9.25
N TYR A 647 18.72 25.69 10.00
CA TYR A 647 17.37 26.04 9.55
C TYR A 647 17.37 27.01 8.36
N THR A 648 18.26 28.01 8.39
CA THR A 648 18.37 29.01 7.31
C THR A 648 18.82 28.36 5.99
N ASN A 649 19.83 27.49 6.05
CA ASN A 649 20.28 26.74 4.87
C ASN A 649 19.22 25.75 4.42
N ASN A 650 18.52 25.11 5.37
CA ASN A 650 17.49 24.14 5.08
C ASN A 650 16.22 24.74 4.48
N GLY A 651 15.96 26.03 4.72
CA GLY A 651 14.74 26.71 4.28
C GLY A 651 13.49 26.35 5.09
N THR A 652 13.66 25.79 6.29
CA THR A 652 12.56 25.43 7.21
C THR A 652 12.61 26.23 8.51
N THR A 653 11.48 26.29 9.21
CA THR A 653 11.37 26.75 10.61
C THR A 653 11.09 25.61 11.58
N LEU A 654 10.89 24.39 11.07
CA LEU A 654 10.56 23.20 11.85
C LEU A 654 11.35 21.99 11.34
N LEU A 655 12.07 21.30 12.22
CA LEU A 655 12.67 20.00 11.94
C LEU A 655 12.06 18.92 12.80
N LYS A 656 11.67 17.81 12.17
CA LYS A 656 11.18 16.62 12.88
C LYS A 656 12.34 15.68 13.15
N ILE A 657 12.50 15.24 14.39
CA ILE A 657 13.54 14.31 14.79
C ILE A 657 12.87 13.04 15.27
N TYR A 658 13.09 11.93 14.56
CA TYR A 658 12.51 10.64 14.89
C TYR A 658 13.56 9.73 15.50
N ASP A 659 13.30 9.31 16.73
CA ASP A 659 13.93 8.15 17.32
C ASP A 659 13.09 6.90 17.08
N THR A 660 13.60 6.05 16.21
CA THR A 660 13.03 4.72 15.92
C THR A 660 13.90 3.59 16.46
N ASN A 661 14.93 3.91 17.24
CA ASN A 661 15.93 2.97 17.74
C ASN A 661 15.43 2.21 18.97
N ALA A 662 15.46 0.88 18.93
CA ALA A 662 15.05 0.04 20.05
C ALA A 662 16.06 -0.04 21.22
N ASN A 663 17.27 0.55 21.15
CA ASN A 663 18.32 0.24 22.14
C ASN A 663 19.33 1.34 22.52
N GLY A 664 19.44 2.46 21.78
CA GLY A 664 20.46 3.48 22.01
C GLY A 664 19.87 4.84 22.35
N ALA A 665 20.42 5.49 23.38
CA ALA A 665 19.99 6.80 23.84
C ALA A 665 20.14 7.89 22.76
N VAL A 666 19.18 8.81 22.71
CA VAL A 666 19.23 9.99 21.82
C VAL A 666 19.45 11.27 22.63
N THR A 667 20.38 12.10 22.15
CA THR A 667 20.63 13.45 22.66
C THR A 667 20.37 14.47 21.56
N VAL A 668 19.45 15.41 21.81
CA VAL A 668 19.17 16.55 20.92
C VAL A 668 19.51 17.83 21.67
N ASP A 669 20.44 18.61 21.14
CA ASP A 669 20.80 19.93 21.65
C ASP A 669 20.34 21.02 20.67
N ALA A 670 19.18 21.61 20.95
CA ALA A 670 18.59 22.75 20.24
C ALA A 670 18.63 24.05 21.07
N ALA A 671 19.39 24.12 22.17
CA ALA A 671 19.43 25.28 23.06
C ALA A 671 19.88 26.59 22.37
N GLY A 672 20.58 26.49 21.24
CA GLY A 672 21.05 27.61 20.45
C GLY A 672 20.05 28.16 19.42
N LEU A 673 18.86 27.59 19.29
CA LEU A 673 17.84 28.02 18.32
C LEU A 673 17.11 29.30 18.78
N SER A 674 16.84 30.19 17.83
CA SER A 674 16.01 31.39 18.04
C SER A 674 14.52 31.06 18.02
N ALA A 675 13.68 32.02 18.45
CA ALA A 675 12.22 31.85 18.51
C ALA A 675 11.52 31.66 17.15
N ALA A 676 12.24 31.79 16.05
CA ALA A 676 11.72 31.50 14.72
C ALA A 676 11.77 30.01 14.36
N ASN A 677 12.56 29.21 15.10
CA ASN A 677 12.88 27.83 14.77
C ASN A 677 12.51 26.90 15.92
N ALA A 678 11.86 25.78 15.59
CA ALA A 678 11.40 24.79 16.56
C ALA A 678 11.75 23.37 16.13
N ILE A 679 11.80 22.45 17.09
CA ILE A 679 11.93 21.01 16.89
C ILE A 679 10.61 20.31 17.18
N SER A 680 10.38 19.18 16.50
CA SER A 680 9.42 18.17 16.94
C SER A 680 10.13 16.84 17.10
N TYR A 681 10.42 16.47 18.34
CA TYR A 681 11.00 15.18 18.70
C TYR A 681 9.91 14.12 18.81
N TYR A 682 10.13 12.96 18.19
CA TYR A 682 9.26 11.79 18.26
C TYR A 682 10.06 10.58 18.71
N SER A 683 9.82 10.11 19.93
CA SER A 683 10.26 8.79 20.37
C SER A 683 9.14 7.79 20.16
N VAL A 684 9.34 6.88 19.21
CA VAL A 684 8.36 5.83 18.87
C VAL A 684 8.94 4.43 19.09
N SER A 685 10.04 4.35 19.83
CA SER A 685 10.71 3.11 20.22
C SER A 685 9.96 2.39 21.34
N ALA A 686 9.96 1.06 21.29
CA ALA A 686 9.38 0.21 22.34
C ALA A 686 10.28 0.06 23.59
N ALA A 687 11.48 0.65 23.59
CA ALA A 687 12.42 0.56 24.69
C ALA A 687 12.64 1.93 25.33
N ALA A 688 12.43 2.00 26.65
CA ALA A 688 12.77 3.13 27.49
C ALA A 688 14.30 3.30 27.60
N THR A 689 14.91 3.95 26.60
CA THR A 689 16.28 4.47 26.70
C THR A 689 16.31 5.71 27.59
N THR A 690 17.50 6.19 27.93
CA THR A 690 17.64 7.45 28.69
C THR A 690 18.02 8.55 27.71
N ASP A 691 17.03 9.33 27.30
CA ASP A 691 17.18 10.36 26.29
C ASP A 691 17.44 11.74 26.93
N THR A 692 18.08 12.62 26.18
CA THR A 692 18.35 14.01 26.61
C THR A 692 17.97 14.97 25.51
N ILE A 693 16.81 15.61 25.62
CA ILE A 693 16.25 16.48 24.59
C ILE A 693 16.15 17.89 25.16
N THR A 694 16.89 18.83 24.56
CA THR A 694 16.86 20.25 24.93
C THR A 694 16.34 21.06 23.74
N GLY A 695 15.18 21.69 23.90
CA GLY A 695 14.62 22.64 22.96
C GLY A 695 15.26 24.02 23.04
N GLY A 696 14.83 24.91 22.15
CA GLY A 696 15.39 26.22 21.90
C GLY A 696 14.51 27.35 22.43
N ALA A 697 14.38 28.40 21.60
CA ALA A 697 13.53 29.54 21.91
C ALA A 697 12.18 29.55 21.15
N GLY A 698 11.95 28.56 20.28
CA GLY A 698 10.70 28.36 19.54
C GLY A 698 9.68 27.54 20.31
N ASP A 699 8.55 27.22 19.68
CA ASP A 699 7.52 26.38 20.28
C ASP A 699 7.82 24.91 19.98
N ASP A 700 8.50 24.22 20.90
CA ASP A 700 9.02 22.87 20.68
C ASP A 700 8.02 21.77 21.08
N LEU A 701 8.04 20.64 20.36
CA LEU A 701 7.21 19.46 20.64
C LEU A 701 8.07 18.26 21.01
N PHE A 702 7.71 17.61 22.11
CA PHE A 702 8.34 16.40 22.64
C PHE A 702 7.28 15.31 22.70
N TYR A 703 7.28 14.41 21.72
CA TYR A 703 6.26 13.40 21.54
C TYR A 703 6.78 12.00 21.90
N PHE A 704 6.07 11.31 22.79
CA PHE A 704 6.41 9.97 23.27
C PHE A 704 5.22 9.03 23.17
N TYR A 705 5.49 7.75 22.88
CA TYR A 705 4.59 6.65 23.25
C TYR A 705 4.80 6.23 24.71
N GLU A 706 3.83 5.53 25.28
CA GLU A 706 3.80 5.21 26.71
C GLU A 706 4.97 4.33 27.19
N ASP A 707 5.50 3.49 26.30
CA ASP A 707 6.65 2.62 26.58
C ASP A 707 8.00 3.29 26.29
N SER A 708 7.98 4.48 25.67
CA SER A 708 9.19 5.19 25.22
C SER A 708 9.70 6.25 26.20
N ILE A 709 8.82 6.78 27.06
CA ILE A 709 9.19 7.80 28.06
C ILE A 709 9.69 7.15 29.35
N ALA A 710 10.93 7.44 29.73
CA ALA A 710 11.57 6.95 30.94
C ALA A 710 11.62 8.04 32.02
N THR A 711 11.55 7.63 33.30
CA THR A 711 11.78 8.56 34.44
C THR A 711 13.22 9.10 34.48
N ALA A 712 14.14 8.47 33.75
CA ALA A 712 15.53 8.91 33.62
C ALA A 712 15.71 9.98 32.52
N ASP A 713 14.74 10.16 31.62
CA ASP A 713 14.85 11.11 30.50
C ASP A 713 15.03 12.53 31.01
N THR A 714 15.87 13.30 30.33
CA THR A 714 16.10 14.72 30.61
C THR A 714 15.49 15.55 29.49
N LEU A 715 14.39 16.24 29.78
CA LEU A 715 13.67 17.05 28.79
C LEU A 715 13.66 18.52 29.23
N VAL A 716 14.05 19.43 28.35
CA VAL A 716 14.06 20.86 28.62
C VAL A 716 13.39 21.57 27.46
N GLY A 717 12.20 22.14 27.65
CA GLY A 717 11.47 22.83 26.58
C GLY A 717 12.25 24.06 26.08
N GLY A 718 12.52 25.00 26.98
CA GLY A 718 13.37 26.15 26.66
C GLY A 718 12.66 27.47 26.94
N THR A 719 12.57 28.34 25.96
CA THR A 719 11.65 29.47 25.99
C THR A 719 10.70 29.34 24.82
N GLY A 720 9.45 29.75 24.93
CA GLY A 720 8.47 29.50 23.87
C GLY A 720 7.21 28.92 24.52
N THR A 721 6.38 28.28 23.72
CA THR A 721 5.27 27.45 24.21
C THR A 721 5.59 25.99 23.93
N ASP A 722 6.25 25.34 24.89
CA ASP A 722 6.79 24.00 24.71
C ASP A 722 5.79 22.94 25.17
N THR A 723 5.67 21.86 24.38
CA THR A 723 4.66 20.81 24.57
C THR A 723 5.31 19.45 24.83
N LEU A 724 4.96 18.83 25.97
CA LEU A 724 5.15 17.40 26.20
C LEU A 724 3.89 16.64 25.78
N ALA A 725 3.97 15.83 24.74
CA ALA A 725 2.88 15.01 24.24
C ALA A 725 3.15 13.53 24.51
N ILE A 726 2.18 12.85 25.14
CA ILE A 726 2.25 11.41 25.38
C ILE A 726 1.01 10.75 24.80
N LYS A 727 1.22 9.73 23.95
CA LYS A 727 0.16 8.89 23.42
C LYS A 727 0.28 7.48 23.99
N ALA A 728 -0.80 6.93 24.51
CA ALA A 728 -0.84 5.54 24.92
C ALA A 728 -1.53 4.67 23.85
N ASP A 729 -0.81 3.70 23.27
CA ASP A 729 -1.33 2.83 22.21
C ASP A 729 -0.99 1.32 22.31
N GLY A 730 -0.18 0.91 23.28
CA GLY A 730 0.14 -0.47 23.62
C GLY A 730 -0.25 -0.85 25.06
N GLY A 731 0.05 -0.01 26.04
CA GLY A 731 -0.19 -0.23 27.49
C GLY A 731 -0.83 0.94 28.25
N ASN A 732 -0.96 0.77 29.57
CA ASN A 732 -1.14 1.91 30.46
C ASN A 732 0.20 2.64 30.56
N LEU A 733 0.16 3.97 30.70
CA LEU A 733 1.37 4.73 30.96
C LEU A 733 1.93 4.36 32.34
N THR A 734 3.22 4.04 32.39
CA THR A 734 3.93 3.90 33.66
C THR A 734 4.01 5.28 34.32
N THR A 735 3.84 5.36 35.64
CA THR A 735 3.85 6.64 36.36
C THR A 735 5.03 7.53 35.96
N VAL A 736 4.72 8.65 35.32
CA VAL A 736 5.71 9.65 34.93
C VAL A 736 5.85 10.66 36.06
N VAL A 737 7.08 10.84 36.55
CA VAL A 737 7.43 11.89 37.52
C VAL A 737 8.40 12.86 36.85
N THR A 738 8.03 14.13 36.74
CA THR A 738 8.75 15.11 35.90
C THR A 738 10.07 15.64 36.47
N THR A 739 10.77 14.86 37.30
CA THR A 739 11.97 15.29 38.07
C THR A 739 13.08 15.88 37.19
N ASN A 740 13.25 15.35 35.99
CA ASN A 740 14.26 15.77 35.01
C ASN A 740 13.65 16.52 33.81
N MET A 741 12.41 16.98 33.93
CA MET A 741 11.69 17.68 32.88
C MET A 741 11.38 19.10 33.35
N THR A 742 11.79 20.11 32.59
CA THR A 742 11.64 21.51 32.98
C THR A 742 11.29 22.39 31.79
N LYS A 743 10.71 23.56 32.07
CA LYS A 743 10.45 24.60 31.07
C LYS A 743 9.43 24.20 29.99
N PHE A 744 8.31 23.63 30.41
CA PHE A 744 7.19 23.33 29.54
C PHE A 744 6.01 24.26 29.83
N GLU A 745 5.09 24.41 28.88
CA GLU A 745 3.85 25.16 29.07
C GLU A 745 2.63 24.25 28.88
N VAL A 746 2.77 23.19 28.09
CA VAL A 746 1.67 22.30 27.70
C VAL A 746 2.04 20.84 27.91
N ILE A 747 1.12 20.08 28.50
CA ILE A 747 1.09 18.62 28.46
C ILE A 747 -0.11 18.21 27.63
N THR A 748 0.08 17.32 26.66
CA THR A 748 -1.01 16.72 25.87
C THR A 748 -1.01 15.21 26.06
N LEU A 749 -2.16 14.67 26.48
CA LEU A 749 -2.35 13.24 26.68
C LEU A 749 -3.41 12.71 25.72
N THR A 750 -3.12 11.60 25.07
CA THR A 750 -4.04 10.93 24.14
C THR A 750 -3.97 9.42 24.30
N ASP A 751 -5.03 8.72 23.91
CA ASP A 751 -5.05 7.27 23.76
C ASP A 751 -5.47 6.87 22.34
N ASP A 752 -5.34 5.58 22.02
CA ASP A 752 -5.81 4.94 20.78
C ASP A 752 -7.34 4.76 20.72
N GLY A 753 -8.09 5.43 21.59
CA GLY A 753 -9.52 5.28 21.75
C GLY A 753 -9.92 4.06 22.59
N ILE A 754 -8.96 3.37 23.20
CA ILE A 754 -9.16 2.34 24.24
C ILE A 754 -8.89 2.99 25.60
N ALA A 755 -9.68 2.63 26.61
CA ALA A 755 -9.50 3.15 27.96
C ALA A 755 -8.14 2.71 28.54
N ARG A 756 -7.23 3.67 28.73
CA ARG A 756 -5.86 3.50 29.26
C ARG A 756 -5.60 4.42 30.45
N ALA A 757 -4.90 3.92 31.46
CA ALA A 757 -4.51 4.74 32.61
C ALA A 757 -3.30 5.61 32.26
N LEU A 758 -3.37 6.91 32.57
CA LEU A 758 -2.36 7.93 32.27
C LEU A 758 -1.93 8.68 33.55
N PRO A 759 -1.08 8.07 34.41
CA PRO A 759 -0.59 8.70 35.63
C PRO A 759 0.61 9.64 35.40
N ILE A 760 0.46 10.91 35.77
CA ILE A 760 1.50 11.95 35.73
C ILE A 760 1.56 12.71 37.05
N THR A 761 2.77 12.86 37.59
CA THR A 761 3.06 13.68 38.78
C THR A 761 4.08 14.74 38.43
N LEU A 762 3.72 15.99 38.65
CA LEU A 762 4.62 17.12 38.43
C LEU A 762 5.60 17.30 39.59
N THR A 763 6.78 17.79 39.27
CA THR A 763 7.75 18.32 40.22
C THR A 763 7.85 19.83 40.06
N ALA A 764 8.29 20.52 41.11
CA ALA A 764 8.31 21.98 41.12
C ALA A 764 9.17 22.57 39.99
N GLY A 765 8.58 23.47 39.19
CA GLY A 765 9.28 24.16 38.10
C GLY A 765 9.25 23.40 36.77
N PHE A 766 8.34 22.42 36.62
CA PHE A 766 8.00 21.85 35.33
C PHE A 766 7.38 22.90 34.42
N PHE A 767 6.30 23.56 34.89
CA PHE A 767 5.64 24.59 34.11
C PHE A 767 6.37 25.93 34.19
N GLN A 768 6.72 26.51 33.04
CA GLN A 768 7.13 27.90 32.90
C GLN A 768 6.01 28.74 32.26
N GLY A 769 6.14 30.07 32.37
CA GLY A 769 5.17 31.00 31.78
C GLY A 769 4.06 31.44 32.74
N ALA A 770 3.01 32.04 32.16
CA ALA A 770 1.91 32.64 32.91
C ALA A 770 0.86 31.62 33.35
N THR A 771 0.72 30.52 32.60
CA THR A 771 -0.25 29.43 32.83
C THR A 771 0.29 28.12 32.27
N GLY A 772 0.23 27.03 33.04
CA GLY A 772 0.46 25.66 32.55
C GLY A 772 -0.83 25.05 32.01
N THR A 773 -0.75 24.14 31.04
CA THR A 773 -1.94 23.49 30.45
C THR A 773 -1.79 21.98 30.43
N LEU A 774 -2.82 21.25 30.88
CA LEU A 774 -2.99 19.82 30.62
C LEU A 774 -4.19 19.62 29.68
N ASN A 775 -3.91 19.10 28.48
CA ASN A 775 -4.89 18.75 27.48
C ASN A 775 -5.05 17.21 27.40
N ALA A 776 -6.05 16.67 28.09
CA ALA A 776 -6.39 15.25 28.08
C ALA A 776 -7.88 14.99 27.78
N GLY A 777 -8.60 15.98 27.23
CA GLY A 777 -10.06 15.92 27.01
C GLY A 777 -10.55 14.87 26.01
N THR A 778 -9.64 14.23 25.27
CA THR A 778 -9.99 13.13 24.34
C THR A 778 -9.71 11.75 24.92
N VAL A 779 -9.09 11.67 26.10
CA VAL A 779 -8.73 10.40 26.76
C VAL A 779 -9.99 9.68 27.22
N LYS A 780 -10.03 8.37 27.02
CA LYS A 780 -11.13 7.51 27.47
C LYS A 780 -10.86 6.77 28.76
N GLY A 781 -9.60 6.51 29.07
CA GLY A 781 -9.23 5.90 30.35
C GLY A 781 -9.05 6.94 31.44
N VAL A 782 -8.52 6.48 32.57
CA VAL A 782 -8.32 7.29 33.77
C VAL A 782 -7.07 8.15 33.62
N VAL A 783 -7.24 9.47 33.69
CA VAL A 783 -6.15 10.42 33.88
C VAL A 783 -5.91 10.59 35.37
N THR A 784 -4.70 10.31 35.83
CA THR A 784 -4.28 10.61 37.21
C THR A 784 -3.23 11.71 37.15
N PHE A 785 -3.62 12.93 37.47
CA PHE A 785 -2.75 14.11 37.41
C PHE A 785 -2.51 14.68 38.81
N ASN A 786 -1.24 14.79 39.21
CA ASN A 786 -0.86 15.43 40.46
C ASN A 786 0.03 16.64 40.20
N GLY A 787 -0.56 17.84 40.33
CA GLY A 787 0.08 19.14 40.18
C GLY A 787 0.51 19.80 41.49
N ALA A 788 0.36 19.16 42.65
CA ALA A 788 0.52 19.81 43.96
C ALA A 788 1.91 20.43 44.22
N ALA A 789 2.95 19.93 43.53
CA ALA A 789 4.30 20.48 43.62
C ALA A 789 4.46 21.82 42.87
N GLU A 790 3.54 22.17 41.97
CA GLU A 790 3.54 23.44 41.25
C GLU A 790 2.95 24.56 42.12
N THR A 791 3.82 25.50 42.50
CA THR A 791 3.47 26.57 43.46
C THR A 791 3.55 27.97 42.86
N LEU A 792 4.02 28.08 41.62
CA LEU A 792 4.32 29.35 40.96
C LEU A 792 3.40 29.65 39.78
N THR A 793 2.85 28.63 39.13
CA THR A 793 2.15 28.76 37.85
C THR A 793 0.72 28.25 37.99
N PRO A 794 -0.32 29.05 37.67
CA PRO A 794 -1.69 28.55 37.58
C PRO A 794 -1.83 27.57 36.41
N MET A 795 -2.70 26.58 36.54
CA MET A 795 -2.90 25.52 35.55
C MET A 795 -4.30 25.56 34.93
N THR A 796 -4.40 25.21 33.66
CA THR A 796 -5.67 24.85 33.01
C THR A 796 -5.64 23.36 32.73
N ILE A 797 -6.49 22.61 33.42
CA ILE A 797 -6.54 21.15 33.40
C ILE A 797 -7.83 20.73 32.70
N THR A 798 -7.74 19.93 31.65
CA THR A 798 -8.91 19.32 31.00
C THR A 798 -8.68 17.83 30.85
N THR A 799 -9.55 17.01 31.43
CA THR A 799 -9.51 15.55 31.34
C THR A 799 -10.77 14.99 30.66
N GLY A 800 -10.86 13.66 30.61
CA GLY A 800 -11.52 12.91 29.57
C GLY A 800 -12.88 12.35 29.98
N ILE A 801 -13.14 11.09 29.61
CA ILE A 801 -14.36 10.36 30.00
C ILE A 801 -14.11 9.31 31.11
N GLY A 802 -12.87 9.19 31.60
CA GLY A 802 -12.51 8.25 32.65
C GLY A 802 -12.96 8.74 34.02
N ALA A 803 -12.88 7.88 35.04
CA ALA A 803 -12.99 8.31 36.43
C ALA A 803 -11.66 8.94 36.85
N ASP A 804 -11.49 10.22 36.55
CA ASP A 804 -10.22 10.92 36.60
C ASP A 804 -9.86 11.33 38.03
N ILE A 805 -8.57 11.37 38.35
CA ILE A 805 -8.07 11.81 39.66
C ILE A 805 -7.15 13.00 39.44
N ILE A 806 -7.55 14.16 39.94
CA ILE A 806 -6.90 15.44 39.65
C ILE A 806 -6.55 16.12 40.96
N THR A 807 -5.28 16.49 41.11
CA THR A 807 -4.81 17.40 42.14
C THR A 807 -4.22 18.63 41.46
N GLY A 808 -4.78 19.80 41.73
CA GLY A 808 -4.30 21.11 41.30
C GLY A 808 -2.98 21.49 41.98
N GLY A 809 -2.58 22.75 41.79
CA GLY A 809 -1.40 23.37 42.36
C GLY A 809 -1.77 24.57 43.23
N ALA A 810 -0.77 25.22 43.84
CA ALA A 810 -1.02 26.25 44.86
C ALA A 810 -1.44 27.64 44.28
N LYS A 811 -1.99 27.69 43.07
CA LYS A 811 -2.42 28.89 42.37
C LYS A 811 -3.86 28.71 41.90
N ALA A 812 -4.48 29.81 41.48
CA ALA A 812 -5.85 29.77 40.95
C ALA A 812 -5.88 28.99 39.62
N ASP A 813 -6.27 27.73 39.71
CA ASP A 813 -6.32 26.78 38.62
C ASP A 813 -7.71 26.76 37.97
N THR A 814 -7.78 26.25 36.74
CA THR A 814 -9.03 26.00 36.03
C THR A 814 -9.09 24.52 35.67
N ILE A 815 -9.95 23.76 36.33
CA ILE A 815 -10.06 22.31 36.22
C ILE A 815 -11.37 21.95 35.53
N LYS A 816 -11.29 21.08 34.52
CA LYS A 816 -12.43 20.50 33.83
C LYS A 816 -12.25 18.98 33.76
N SER A 817 -12.94 18.23 34.60
CA SER A 817 -12.70 16.78 34.75
C SER A 817 -13.40 15.93 33.69
N GLY A 818 -14.52 16.41 33.13
CA GLY A 818 -15.08 15.85 31.90
C GLY A 818 -16.31 15.00 32.16
N THR A 819 -16.27 13.70 31.91
CA THR A 819 -17.37 12.80 32.33
C THR A 819 -16.76 11.62 33.04
N GLY A 820 -17.38 11.10 34.08
CA GLY A 820 -16.73 10.09 34.91
C GLY A 820 -17.19 10.25 36.34
N ALA A 821 -16.77 9.34 37.22
CA ALA A 821 -16.86 9.64 38.65
C ALA A 821 -15.49 10.19 39.04
N ASP A 822 -15.34 11.50 38.90
CA ASP A 822 -14.05 12.17 39.00
C ASP A 822 -13.74 12.54 40.45
N VAL A 823 -12.45 12.62 40.78
CA VAL A 823 -11.97 13.06 42.10
C VAL A 823 -11.06 14.26 41.92
N ILE A 824 -11.49 15.42 42.38
CA ILE A 824 -10.82 16.70 42.19
C ILE A 824 -10.41 17.28 43.54
N ASP A 825 -9.13 17.62 43.67
CA ASP A 825 -8.58 18.43 44.75
C ASP A 825 -7.96 19.68 44.12
N GLY A 826 -8.58 20.85 44.29
CA GLY A 826 -8.05 22.12 43.78
C GLY A 826 -6.74 22.53 44.48
N THR A 827 -6.58 22.10 45.72
CA THR A 827 -5.56 22.56 46.66
C THR A 827 -5.67 24.07 46.93
N ALA A 828 -4.60 24.72 47.40
CA ALA A 828 -4.68 26.14 47.74
C ALA A 828 -4.81 27.01 46.49
N GLY A 829 -5.92 27.72 46.33
CA GLY A 829 -6.12 28.53 45.14
C GLY A 829 -7.35 29.40 45.22
N ALA A 830 -7.78 29.88 44.07
CA ALA A 830 -9.12 30.43 43.89
C ALA A 830 -9.62 29.80 42.60
N ASP A 831 -9.85 28.50 42.69
CA ASP A 831 -9.89 27.60 41.55
C ASP A 831 -11.24 27.65 40.88
N ILE A 832 -11.27 27.35 39.58
CA ILE A 832 -12.50 27.24 38.80
C ILE A 832 -12.64 25.78 38.40
N ILE A 833 -13.64 25.10 38.94
CA ILE A 833 -13.83 23.66 38.77
C ILE A 833 -15.12 23.41 37.99
N THR A 834 -15.01 22.65 36.91
CA THR A 834 -16.12 22.13 36.11
C THR A 834 -16.08 20.62 36.16
N LEU A 835 -17.07 20.01 36.81
CA LEU A 835 -17.11 18.57 37.09
C LEU A 835 -17.58 17.79 35.85
N GLY A 836 -18.61 18.32 35.18
CA GLY A 836 -19.20 17.70 34.02
C GLY A 836 -20.24 16.66 34.39
N ALA A 837 -20.11 15.42 33.93
CA ALA A 837 -21.17 14.41 34.11
C ALA A 837 -20.67 13.12 34.76
N GLY A 838 -21.23 12.82 35.91
CA GLY A 838 -21.12 11.56 36.63
C GLY A 838 -21.27 11.87 38.12
N ALA A 839 -20.71 11.04 39.00
CA ALA A 839 -20.76 11.28 40.45
C ALA A 839 -19.39 11.76 40.89
N ASP A 840 -19.23 13.08 40.94
CA ASP A 840 -17.92 13.72 41.07
C ASP A 840 -17.65 14.17 42.51
N ASP A 841 -16.43 13.91 42.99
CA ASP A 841 -15.95 14.26 44.33
C ASP A 841 -15.06 15.51 44.28
N VAL A 842 -15.44 16.55 45.01
CA VAL A 842 -14.57 17.72 45.24
C VAL A 842 -14.01 17.67 46.66
N LYS A 843 -12.70 17.52 46.77
CA LYS A 843 -11.99 17.35 48.03
C LYS A 843 -11.53 18.68 48.60
N TYR A 844 -11.75 18.84 49.90
CA TYR A 844 -11.17 19.88 50.73
C TYR A 844 -10.51 19.23 51.94
N ASP A 845 -9.18 19.20 51.95
CA ASP A 845 -8.40 18.53 53.00
C ASP A 845 -7.73 19.55 53.93
N ASN A 846 -8.07 19.47 55.22
CA ASN A 846 -7.40 20.19 56.29
C ASN A 846 -6.89 19.26 57.41
N SER A 847 -6.31 18.13 57.01
CA SER A 847 -5.65 17.16 57.91
C SER A 847 -4.28 17.62 58.42
N SER A 848 -3.72 18.71 57.88
CA SER A 848 -2.46 19.27 58.39
C SER A 848 -2.71 20.09 59.66
N ALA A 849 -1.92 19.86 60.73
CA ALA A 849 -2.08 20.43 62.08
C ALA A 849 -1.90 21.97 62.20
N SER A 850 -2.21 22.74 61.16
CA SER A 850 -2.01 24.18 61.08
C SER A 850 -3.06 25.00 61.84
N GLY A 851 -4.20 24.38 62.22
CA GLY A 851 -5.28 25.03 62.98
C GLY A 851 -6.03 26.13 62.21
N ALA A 852 -5.84 26.21 60.89
CA ALA A 852 -6.54 27.12 59.98
C ALA A 852 -6.86 26.39 58.68
N VAL A 853 -7.93 26.79 58.02
CA VAL A 853 -8.24 26.34 56.66
C VAL A 853 -7.23 26.96 55.68
N SER A 854 -6.56 26.15 54.88
CA SER A 854 -5.59 26.61 53.87
C SER A 854 -6.17 26.82 52.47
N ASP A 855 -7.38 26.33 52.23
CA ASP A 855 -8.02 26.24 50.93
C ASP A 855 -9.41 26.92 50.94
N SER A 856 -9.84 27.52 49.84
CA SER A 856 -11.16 28.14 49.67
C SER A 856 -11.52 29.13 50.78
N THR A 857 -10.66 30.11 51.07
CA THR A 857 -10.89 31.07 52.18
C THR A 857 -11.10 32.52 51.71
N GLY A 858 -12.01 33.22 52.40
CA GLY A 858 -12.16 34.66 52.26
C GLY A 858 -12.59 35.13 50.87
N THR A 859 -11.66 35.73 50.10
CA THR A 859 -11.90 36.18 48.71
C THR A 859 -11.20 35.32 47.67
N ALA A 860 -10.39 34.35 48.10
CA ALA A 860 -9.76 33.34 47.27
C ALA A 860 -10.48 32.00 47.53
N TYR A 861 -11.75 31.99 47.14
CA TYR A 861 -12.61 30.82 47.20
C TYR A 861 -12.66 30.15 45.83
N ASP A 862 -12.93 28.86 45.83
CA ASP A 862 -13.10 28.08 44.61
C ASP A 862 -14.51 28.26 44.07
N VAL A 863 -14.64 28.05 42.78
CA VAL A 863 -15.85 28.23 42.00
C VAL A 863 -16.16 26.94 41.28
N ILE A 864 -17.15 26.20 41.77
CA ILE A 864 -17.68 25.02 41.11
C ILE A 864 -18.83 25.44 40.20
N THR A 865 -18.69 25.20 38.90
CA THR A 865 -19.54 25.82 37.88
C THR A 865 -20.83 25.06 37.57
N ASP A 866 -20.86 23.75 37.81
CA ASP A 866 -21.89 22.83 37.32
C ASP A 866 -22.24 21.69 38.29
N PHE A 867 -22.00 21.89 39.58
CA PHE A 867 -22.34 20.96 40.66
C PHE A 867 -23.80 20.45 40.59
N LEU A 868 -23.99 19.14 40.66
CA LEU A 868 -25.28 18.47 40.61
C LEU A 868 -25.59 17.79 41.94
N SER A 869 -26.39 18.46 42.77
CA SER A 869 -26.88 17.92 44.04
C SER A 869 -27.53 16.54 43.89
N GLY A 870 -27.21 15.63 44.82
CA GLY A 870 -27.61 14.23 44.84
C GLY A 870 -26.85 13.34 43.86
N THR A 871 -25.80 13.84 43.23
CA THR A 871 -24.90 13.06 42.36
C THR A 871 -23.45 13.43 42.62
N ASP A 872 -23.13 14.72 42.71
CA ASP A 872 -21.80 15.22 43.08
C ASP A 872 -21.68 15.41 44.59
N GLU A 873 -20.48 15.22 45.12
CA GLU A 873 -20.18 15.19 46.55
C GLU A 873 -19.03 16.15 46.92
N PHE A 874 -19.16 16.78 48.08
CA PHE A 874 -18.09 17.51 48.76
C PHE A 874 -17.44 16.58 49.78
N LYS A 875 -16.17 16.23 49.55
CA LYS A 875 -15.39 15.38 50.47
C LYS A 875 -14.52 16.23 51.38
N ILE A 876 -14.96 16.40 52.63
CA ILE A 876 -14.34 17.30 53.59
C ILE A 876 -13.55 16.51 54.62
N THR A 877 -12.23 16.66 54.63
CA THR A 877 -11.36 16.00 55.61
C THR A 877 -10.88 17.00 56.65
N VAL A 878 -11.08 16.70 57.93
CA VAL A 878 -10.59 17.50 59.06
C VAL A 878 -9.96 16.63 60.14
N ASP A 879 -8.82 17.08 60.63
CA ASP A 879 -8.14 16.47 61.78
C ASP A 879 -8.03 17.47 62.94
N TYR A 880 -8.79 17.19 64.01
CA TYR A 880 -8.77 17.96 65.25
C TYR A 880 -7.92 17.33 66.36
N SER A 881 -7.25 16.20 66.11
CA SER A 881 -6.47 15.44 67.11
C SER A 881 -5.40 16.25 67.83
N SER A 882 -4.91 17.33 67.20
CA SER A 882 -3.92 18.24 67.77
C SER A 882 -4.48 19.25 68.77
N LEU A 883 -5.81 19.37 68.91
CA LEU A 883 -6.45 20.27 69.86
C LEU A 883 -6.46 19.68 71.29
N ASN A 884 -6.25 20.55 72.29
CA ASN A 884 -6.10 20.14 73.70
C ASN A 884 -7.41 20.14 74.49
N SER A 885 -8.55 20.35 73.83
CA SER A 885 -9.87 20.45 74.45
C SER A 885 -10.88 19.84 73.52
N GLY A 886 -11.90 19.19 74.09
CA GLY A 886 -12.96 18.56 73.32
C GLY A 886 -13.65 19.55 72.39
N VAL A 887 -14.02 19.08 71.20
CA VAL A 887 -14.68 19.83 70.15
C VAL A 887 -16.17 19.52 70.12
N THR A 888 -16.97 20.53 69.74
CA THR A 888 -18.38 20.34 69.44
C THR A 888 -18.63 20.54 67.95
N ILE A 889 -18.81 19.44 67.24
CA ILE A 889 -19.02 19.38 65.80
C ILE A 889 -20.51 19.16 65.51
N ASN A 890 -21.04 19.98 64.60
CA ASN A 890 -22.35 19.84 64.00
C ASN A 890 -22.20 19.98 62.48
N ALA A 891 -21.71 18.94 61.82
CA ALA A 891 -21.49 18.87 60.38
C ALA A 891 -22.81 18.66 59.63
N THR A 892 -23.79 19.51 59.91
CA THR A 892 -25.12 19.47 59.27
C THR A 892 -25.29 20.67 58.35
N VAL A 893 -26.06 20.47 57.27
CA VAL A 893 -26.42 21.55 56.35
C VAL A 893 -27.64 22.29 56.87
N LEU A 894 -27.45 23.56 57.22
CA LEU A 894 -28.51 24.45 57.68
C LEU A 894 -29.39 24.95 56.53
N THR A 895 -30.53 25.53 56.87
CA THR A 895 -31.45 26.09 55.85
C THR A 895 -30.79 27.24 55.09
N ALA A 896 -30.83 27.17 53.76
CA ALA A 896 -30.27 28.18 52.88
C ALA A 896 -30.85 29.59 53.15
N THR A 897 -30.02 30.62 52.97
CA THR A 897 -30.37 32.03 53.21
C THR A 897 -30.10 32.90 51.98
N THR A 898 -30.45 34.18 52.06
CA THR A 898 -30.33 35.15 50.94
C THR A 898 -29.27 36.23 51.18
N SER A 899 -28.48 36.15 52.26
CA SER A 899 -27.37 37.08 52.49
C SER A 899 -26.37 36.51 53.48
N LYS A 900 -25.12 36.98 53.40
CA LYS A 900 -24.06 36.62 54.36
C LYS A 900 -24.45 36.90 55.82
N THR A 901 -25.14 38.01 56.09
CA THR A 901 -25.58 38.35 57.46
C THR A 901 -26.58 37.34 58.00
N LEU A 902 -27.57 36.94 57.19
CA LEU A 902 -28.56 35.95 57.60
C LEU A 902 -27.93 34.56 57.75
N ALA A 903 -26.98 34.21 56.89
CA ALA A 903 -26.23 32.97 57.03
C ALA A 903 -25.49 32.92 58.38
N GLN A 904 -24.80 34.00 58.74
CA GLN A 904 -24.09 34.10 60.01
C GLN A 904 -25.02 34.09 61.23
N ASP A 905 -26.18 34.77 61.16
CA ASP A 905 -27.17 34.76 62.24
C ASP A 905 -27.80 33.36 62.46
N SER A 906 -27.72 32.48 61.46
CA SER A 906 -28.23 31.10 61.52
C SER A 906 -27.22 30.10 62.08
N LEU A 907 -25.93 30.42 62.13
CA LEU A 907 -24.92 29.57 62.75
C LEU A 907 -25.16 29.52 64.27
N SER A 908 -24.86 28.37 64.88
CA SER A 908 -24.91 28.18 66.33
C SER A 908 -23.53 28.28 66.99
N GLY A 909 -22.49 28.42 66.17
CA GLY A 909 -21.08 28.50 66.59
C GLY A 909 -20.42 27.14 66.76
N LYS A 910 -21.01 26.07 66.22
CA LYS A 910 -20.42 24.72 66.22
C LYS A 910 -19.62 24.49 64.94
N ARG A 911 -18.60 23.63 65.02
CA ARG A 911 -17.75 23.32 63.85
C ARG A 911 -18.54 22.56 62.79
N LEU A 912 -18.14 22.79 61.54
CA LEU A 912 -18.64 22.20 60.31
C LEU A 912 -20.10 22.50 59.97
N GLU A 913 -20.74 23.46 60.65
CA GLU A 913 -22.07 23.93 60.24
C GLU A 913 -21.97 24.57 58.85
N ALA A 914 -22.66 23.97 57.89
CA ALA A 914 -22.65 24.38 56.50
C ALA A 914 -23.93 25.16 56.16
N ILE A 915 -23.81 26.27 55.42
CA ILE A 915 -24.95 27.09 55.02
C ILE A 915 -24.75 27.73 53.65
N TYR A 916 -25.72 27.51 52.76
CA TYR A 916 -25.71 28.07 51.41
C TYR A 916 -26.42 29.42 51.33
N ASN A 917 -25.74 30.44 50.80
CA ASN A 917 -26.31 31.74 50.48
C ASN A 917 -26.71 31.80 49.00
N THR A 918 -28.01 31.71 48.74
CA THR A 918 -28.61 31.68 47.40
C THR A 918 -28.49 32.96 46.58
N THR A 919 -28.15 34.10 47.19
CA THR A 919 -28.02 35.38 46.48
C THR A 919 -26.61 35.63 45.96
N ASP A 920 -25.62 35.26 46.77
CA ASP A 920 -24.20 35.40 46.39
C ASP A 920 -23.62 34.08 45.83
N GLU A 921 -24.41 32.99 45.89
CA GLU A 921 -24.08 31.63 45.45
C GLU A 921 -22.91 31.01 46.23
N LEU A 922 -22.76 31.40 47.50
CA LEU A 922 -21.65 31.01 48.36
C LEU A 922 -22.11 30.01 49.43
N LEU A 923 -21.47 28.85 49.47
CA LEU A 923 -21.48 27.90 50.56
C LEU A 923 -20.45 28.32 51.60
N TYR A 924 -20.89 28.47 52.84
CA TYR A 924 -20.00 28.72 53.98
C TYR A 924 -20.00 27.50 54.88
N ILE A 925 -18.82 27.01 55.28
CA ILE A 925 -18.67 25.93 56.25
C ILE A 925 -17.85 26.48 57.42
N ASN A 926 -18.50 26.57 58.57
CA ASN A 926 -17.89 27.12 59.78
C ASN A 926 -16.81 26.18 60.30
N TYR A 927 -15.53 26.48 60.08
CA TYR A 927 -14.46 25.55 60.48
C TYR A 927 -14.16 25.67 61.98
N ASN A 928 -14.32 26.86 62.53
CA ASN A 928 -13.98 27.16 63.92
C ASN A 928 -15.24 27.36 64.80
N GLU A 929 -15.08 27.43 66.12
CA GLU A 929 -16.22 27.59 67.04
C GLU A 929 -16.50 29.07 67.38
N ASP A 930 -16.45 29.98 66.39
CA ASP A 930 -16.53 31.43 66.65
C ASP A 930 -17.87 32.10 66.26
N ASN A 931 -18.77 31.38 65.59
CA ASN A 931 -20.07 31.86 65.12
C ASN A 931 -20.00 33.07 64.16
N LEU A 932 -18.88 33.24 63.45
CA LEU A 932 -18.64 34.31 62.49
C LEU A 932 -18.24 33.68 61.15
N ILE A 933 -18.69 34.27 60.04
CA ILE A 933 -18.21 33.85 58.71
C ILE A 933 -16.99 34.70 58.34
N THR A 934 -15.80 34.18 58.59
CA THR A 934 -14.51 34.85 58.45
C THR A 934 -13.65 34.25 57.34
N THR A 935 -12.36 34.63 57.26
CA THR A 935 -11.36 33.99 56.40
C THR A 935 -10.80 32.71 57.01
N SER A 936 -11.23 32.32 58.20
CA SER A 936 -10.82 31.06 58.84
C SER A 936 -11.77 29.90 58.50
N ASP A 937 -12.81 30.20 57.74
CA ASP A 937 -13.91 29.31 57.39
C ASP A 937 -13.86 29.05 55.88
N TRP A 938 -14.26 27.85 55.47
CA TRP A 938 -14.39 27.55 54.05
C TRP A 938 -15.51 28.39 53.45
N THR A 939 -15.21 28.99 52.32
CA THR A 939 -16.14 29.72 51.47
C THR A 939 -15.97 29.12 50.08
N ILE A 940 -17.03 28.57 49.50
CA ILE A 940 -17.00 27.94 48.16
C ILE A 940 -18.14 28.53 47.35
N LYS A 941 -17.90 28.88 46.08
CA LYS A 941 -18.94 29.33 45.18
C LYS A 941 -19.49 28.16 44.37
N VAL A 942 -20.80 27.96 44.38
CA VAL A 942 -21.44 26.79 43.76
C VAL A 942 -22.50 27.26 42.76
N ASN A 943 -22.41 26.81 41.50
CA ASN A 943 -23.40 27.03 40.44
C ASN A 943 -23.80 28.49 40.21
N ALA A 944 -22.84 29.31 39.78
CA ALA A 944 -23.10 30.73 39.52
C ALA A 944 -24.25 30.93 38.51
N GLY A 945 -25.37 31.52 38.96
CA GLY A 945 -26.59 31.79 38.20
C GLY A 945 -27.76 30.82 38.43
N ALA A 946 -27.63 29.79 39.28
CA ALA A 946 -28.70 28.83 39.55
C ALA A 946 -29.69 29.33 40.63
N THR A 947 -30.99 29.31 40.32
CA THR A 947 -32.05 29.70 41.28
C THR A 947 -32.49 28.53 42.16
N ALA A 948 -32.37 28.70 43.49
CA ALA A 948 -33.03 28.00 44.60
C ALA A 948 -32.28 26.83 45.30
N ALA A 949 -32.78 26.50 46.50
CA ALA A 949 -32.25 25.61 47.55
C ALA A 949 -32.02 24.13 47.19
N THR A 950 -32.04 23.77 45.91
CA THR A 950 -31.82 22.41 45.41
C THR A 950 -30.40 22.21 44.88
N THR A 951 -29.50 23.18 45.09
CA THR A 951 -28.13 23.11 44.60
C THR A 951 -27.17 22.45 45.58
N VAL A 952 -27.50 22.42 46.87
CA VAL A 952 -26.69 21.81 47.92
C VAL A 952 -27.62 21.23 48.99
N ALA A 953 -27.54 19.92 49.22
CA ALA A 953 -28.30 19.15 50.19
C ALA A 953 -27.36 18.58 51.27
N SER A 954 -27.92 18.03 52.35
CA SER A 954 -27.05 17.42 53.37
C SER A 954 -26.31 16.19 52.85
N ALA A 955 -26.94 15.38 51.99
CA ALA A 955 -26.35 14.17 51.43
C ALA A 955 -25.27 14.45 50.35
N ASP A 956 -25.01 15.72 50.05
CA ASP A 956 -23.95 16.13 49.14
C ASP A 956 -22.59 16.29 49.86
N PHE A 957 -22.52 15.97 51.16
CA PHE A 957 -21.30 16.13 51.96
C PHE A 957 -20.92 14.81 52.60
N ASP A 958 -19.68 14.40 52.35
CA ASP A 958 -19.05 13.30 53.07
C ASP A 958 -17.92 13.88 53.92
N TYR A 959 -18.05 13.74 55.24
CA TYR A 959 -17.04 14.22 56.17
C TYR A 959 -16.13 13.09 56.61
N THR A 960 -14.82 13.31 56.53
CA THR A 960 -13.82 12.54 57.27
C THR A 960 -13.36 13.37 58.47
N ILE A 961 -13.70 12.96 59.68
CA ILE A 961 -13.47 13.70 60.92
C ILE A 961 -12.61 12.89 61.86
N THR A 962 -11.52 13.48 62.34
CA THR A 962 -10.78 12.97 63.49
C THR A 962 -10.96 13.93 64.67
N GLY A 963 -11.51 13.43 65.77
CA GLY A 963 -11.70 14.11 67.04
C GLY A 963 -10.40 14.30 67.82
N THR A 964 -10.53 14.84 69.03
CA THR A 964 -9.43 15.18 69.93
C THR A 964 -9.08 14.03 70.88
N ALA A 965 -8.19 14.27 71.84
CA ALA A 965 -7.94 13.35 72.95
C ALA A 965 -8.80 13.71 74.20
N SER A 966 -9.89 14.44 74.04
CA SER A 966 -10.80 14.92 75.09
C SER A 966 -12.25 14.62 74.69
N ALA A 967 -13.18 14.74 75.64
CA ALA A 967 -14.60 14.49 75.41
C ALA A 967 -15.19 15.35 74.28
N ASP A 968 -15.49 14.72 73.16
CA ASP A 968 -16.01 15.32 71.95
C ASP A 968 -17.52 15.11 71.80
N THR A 969 -18.16 16.02 71.08
CA THR A 969 -19.55 15.83 70.64
C THR A 969 -19.60 16.01 69.14
N ILE A 970 -19.77 14.91 68.41
CA ILE A 970 -19.75 14.87 66.95
C ILE A 970 -21.13 14.52 66.46
N THR A 971 -21.70 15.37 65.61
CA THR A 971 -22.94 15.09 64.89
C THR A 971 -22.74 15.45 63.44
N THR A 972 -22.97 14.51 62.54
CA THR A 972 -22.92 14.72 61.08
C THR A 972 -24.32 14.68 60.47
N GLY A 973 -24.39 14.99 59.17
CA GLY A 973 -25.62 15.24 58.42
C GLY A 973 -26.20 14.00 57.77
N ALA A 974 -26.65 14.10 56.52
CA ALA A 974 -26.69 12.94 55.64
C ALA A 974 -25.35 12.84 54.91
N GLY A 975 -25.00 11.68 54.34
CA GLY A 975 -23.76 11.47 53.59
C GLY A 975 -23.05 10.20 54.06
N ASP A 976 -22.00 9.79 53.36
CA ASP A 976 -21.20 8.63 53.74
C ASP A 976 -19.99 9.09 54.59
N ASP A 977 -20.22 9.33 55.88
CA ASP A 977 -19.23 9.94 56.76
C ASP A 977 -18.23 8.94 57.36
N ILE A 978 -16.98 9.36 57.54
CA ILE A 978 -15.95 8.63 58.29
C ILE A 978 -15.61 9.43 59.56
N ILE A 979 -15.88 8.87 60.73
CA ILE A 979 -15.71 9.55 62.01
C ILE A 979 -14.78 8.73 62.91
N ASP A 980 -13.69 9.33 63.33
CA ASP A 980 -12.88 8.87 64.46
C ASP A 980 -13.11 9.84 65.62
N GLY A 981 -13.72 9.38 66.71
CA GLY A 981 -13.96 10.16 67.92
C GLY A 981 -12.68 10.64 68.59
N GLY A 982 -11.55 9.97 68.34
CA GLY A 982 -10.33 10.18 69.10
C GLY A 982 -10.41 9.54 70.50
N SER A 983 -9.48 9.86 71.41
CA SER A 983 -9.59 9.30 72.78
C SER A 983 -10.46 10.21 73.63
N GLY A 984 -11.31 9.71 74.52
CA GLY A 984 -12.20 10.64 75.20
C GLY A 984 -13.35 10.02 75.95
N ILE A 985 -14.42 10.81 76.10
CA ILE A 985 -15.75 10.35 76.50
C ILE A 985 -16.65 11.03 75.49
N ASP A 986 -16.81 10.38 74.37
CA ASP A 986 -17.24 11.00 73.15
C ASP A 986 -18.71 10.70 72.90
N THR A 987 -19.40 11.65 72.28
CA THR A 987 -20.79 11.49 71.87
C THR A 987 -20.86 11.66 70.37
N ILE A 988 -21.08 10.56 69.65
CA ILE A 988 -21.03 10.53 68.19
C ILE A 988 -22.43 10.23 67.66
N ASN A 989 -22.86 10.98 66.65
CA ASN A 989 -24.04 10.67 65.84
C ASN A 989 -23.65 10.81 64.38
N GLY A 990 -23.59 9.68 63.68
CA GLY A 990 -23.12 9.60 62.30
C GLY A 990 -24.11 10.07 61.25
N GLY A 991 -25.31 10.52 61.62
CA GLY A 991 -26.21 11.06 60.60
C GLY A 991 -26.89 9.98 59.72
N ASP A 992 -27.60 10.38 58.66
CA ASP A 992 -28.13 9.46 57.62
C ASP A 992 -27.00 9.08 56.64
N GLY A 993 -27.04 7.91 56.00
CA GLY A 993 -26.05 7.47 54.99
C GLY A 993 -25.24 6.24 55.42
N THR A 994 -24.20 5.89 54.68
CA THR A 994 -23.33 4.75 55.01
C THR A 994 -22.09 5.23 55.74
N ASN A 995 -22.17 5.25 57.07
CA ASN A 995 -21.12 5.84 57.90
C ASN A 995 -20.12 4.82 58.43
N SER A 996 -18.87 5.22 58.60
CA SER A 996 -17.83 4.46 59.29
C SER A 996 -17.41 5.20 60.55
N ILE A 997 -17.76 4.68 61.72
CA ILE A 997 -17.52 5.31 63.02
C ILE A 997 -16.51 4.49 63.81
N SER A 998 -15.49 5.14 64.37
CA SER A 998 -14.52 4.59 65.32
C SER A 998 -14.52 5.48 66.56
N ASP A 999 -14.77 4.91 67.74
CA ASP A 999 -14.85 5.68 69.00
C ASP A 999 -13.51 5.75 69.76
N SER A 1000 -12.55 4.87 69.46
CA SER A 1000 -11.25 4.85 70.14
C SER A 1000 -11.41 4.73 71.68
N ALA A 1001 -10.42 5.06 72.52
CA ALA A 1001 -10.44 4.68 73.95
C ALA A 1001 -11.28 5.65 74.80
N GLY A 1002 -12.32 5.16 75.48
CA GLY A 1002 -13.23 6.06 76.20
C GLY A 1002 -14.43 5.40 76.90
N VAL A 1003 -15.46 6.19 77.21
CA VAL A 1003 -16.78 5.71 77.62
C VAL A 1003 -17.74 6.41 76.71
N ASP A 1004 -17.91 5.85 75.53
CA ASP A 1004 -18.41 6.60 74.39
C ASP A 1004 -19.88 6.30 74.14
N VAL A 1005 -20.58 7.25 73.52
CA VAL A 1005 -22.01 7.12 73.18
C VAL A 1005 -22.18 7.35 71.70
N VAL A 1006 -22.45 6.28 70.95
CA VAL A 1006 -22.70 6.33 69.51
C VAL A 1006 -24.20 6.21 69.25
N TYR A 1007 -24.77 7.22 68.60
CA TYR A 1007 -26.17 7.23 68.17
C TYR A 1007 -26.27 6.85 66.70
N ILE A 1008 -27.11 5.85 66.43
CA ILE A 1008 -27.54 5.39 65.11
C ILE A 1008 -29.04 5.70 65.01
N SER A 1009 -29.36 6.98 64.82
CA SER A 1009 -30.73 7.49 64.91
C SER A 1009 -31.43 7.67 63.56
N ASN A 1010 -30.75 7.31 62.48
CA ASN A 1010 -30.99 7.80 61.12
C ASN A 1010 -31.01 6.62 60.13
N SER A 1011 -31.08 6.81 58.81
CA SER A 1011 -31.20 5.72 57.82
C SER A 1011 -29.92 5.48 57.03
N GLY A 1012 -29.53 4.22 56.78
CA GLY A 1012 -28.43 3.88 55.89
C GLY A 1012 -27.81 2.51 56.15
N THR A 1013 -26.50 2.41 56.09
CA THR A 1013 -25.77 1.21 56.52
C THR A 1013 -24.49 1.61 57.22
N ASP A 1014 -24.49 1.54 58.55
CA ASP A 1014 -23.37 2.04 59.34
C ASP A 1014 -22.44 0.93 59.79
N THR A 1015 -21.13 1.22 59.76
CA THR A 1015 -20.07 0.40 60.34
C THR A 1015 -19.54 1.08 61.58
N VAL A 1016 -19.72 0.47 62.75
CA VAL A 1016 -19.18 0.99 64.01
C VAL A 1016 -18.06 0.07 64.50
N ASN A 1017 -16.89 0.64 64.75
CA ASN A 1017 -15.76 0.01 65.39
C ASN A 1017 -15.62 0.56 66.81
N VAL A 1018 -16.03 -0.24 67.78
CA VAL A 1018 -15.95 0.11 69.20
C VAL A 1018 -14.64 -0.42 69.79
N SER A 1019 -13.87 0.47 70.41
CA SER A 1019 -12.54 0.16 70.93
C SER A 1019 -12.60 -0.19 72.45
N THR A 1020 -11.49 -0.09 73.20
CA THR A 1020 -11.48 -0.40 74.64
C THR A 1020 -12.20 0.70 75.43
N GLY A 1021 -13.35 0.37 76.06
CA GLY A 1021 -14.19 1.36 76.75
C GLY A 1021 -15.42 0.75 77.41
N SER A 1022 -16.31 1.58 77.98
CA SER A 1022 -17.68 1.15 78.36
C SER A 1022 -18.63 1.89 77.45
N ASP A 1023 -18.86 1.34 76.27
CA ASP A 1023 -19.45 2.11 75.18
C ASP A 1023 -20.93 1.76 75.00
N ASP A 1024 -21.74 2.80 74.79
CA ASP A 1024 -23.17 2.74 74.58
C ASP A 1024 -23.49 2.99 73.09
N VAL A 1025 -24.04 2.01 72.38
CA VAL A 1025 -24.55 2.19 71.01
C VAL A 1025 -26.08 2.25 71.03
N LYS A 1026 -26.65 3.37 70.60
CA LYS A 1026 -28.09 3.66 70.66
C LYS A 1026 -28.69 3.73 69.26
N ILE A 1027 -29.48 2.72 68.91
CA ILE A 1027 -30.20 2.62 67.64
C ILE A 1027 -31.64 3.07 67.85
N THR A 1028 -32.05 4.14 67.19
CA THR A 1028 -33.41 4.69 67.33
C THR A 1028 -34.17 4.81 66.02
N SER A 1029 -33.57 4.42 64.90
CA SER A 1029 -34.16 4.49 63.56
C SER A 1029 -34.94 3.23 63.17
N ALA A 1030 -36.07 3.39 62.48
CA ALA A 1030 -36.96 2.29 62.10
C ALA A 1030 -36.64 1.59 60.77
N THR A 1031 -35.63 2.06 60.02
CA THR A 1031 -35.35 1.64 58.63
C THR A 1031 -33.90 1.29 58.36
N ASP A 1032 -33.08 1.18 59.41
CA ASP A 1032 -31.62 1.20 59.30
C ASP A 1032 -30.97 -0.18 59.53
N THR A 1033 -29.73 -0.37 59.06
CA THR A 1033 -28.97 -1.63 59.19
C THR A 1033 -27.55 -1.34 59.69
N MET A 1034 -27.08 -2.04 60.73
CA MET A 1034 -25.76 -1.79 61.35
C MET A 1034 -24.85 -3.03 61.26
N THR A 1035 -23.57 -2.79 60.93
CA THR A 1035 -22.50 -3.80 61.02
C THR A 1035 -21.50 -3.38 62.09
N ILE A 1036 -21.22 -4.26 63.06
CA ILE A 1036 -20.17 -4.03 64.07
C ILE A 1036 -19.00 -4.93 63.71
N LEU A 1037 -17.82 -4.35 63.44
CA LEU A 1037 -16.72 -5.09 62.80
C LEU A 1037 -15.76 -5.79 63.78
N THR A 1038 -15.43 -5.16 64.90
CA THR A 1038 -14.47 -5.70 65.88
C THR A 1038 -14.79 -5.23 67.30
N LEU A 1039 -14.72 -6.16 68.25
CA LEU A 1039 -14.58 -5.87 69.69
C LEU A 1039 -13.23 -6.44 70.14
N THR A 1040 -12.28 -5.58 70.51
CA THR A 1040 -10.98 -6.02 71.04
C THR A 1040 -10.80 -5.47 72.45
N ASP A 1041 -11.17 -6.23 73.48
CA ASP A 1041 -10.72 -5.92 74.85
C ASP A 1041 -9.55 -6.82 75.28
N ILE A 1042 -8.50 -6.16 75.79
CA ILE A 1042 -7.41 -6.76 76.55
C ILE A 1042 -7.56 -6.26 77.99
N THR A 1043 -8.27 -7.04 78.80
CA THR A 1043 -8.08 -7.22 80.26
C THR A 1043 -8.74 -6.26 81.27
N GLY A 1044 -9.86 -5.60 80.95
CA GLY A 1044 -10.70 -4.89 81.93
C GLY A 1044 -11.76 -5.77 82.60
N ALA A 1045 -12.15 -5.49 83.84
CA ALA A 1045 -13.24 -6.19 84.53
C ALA A 1045 -14.54 -5.39 84.42
N ASP A 1046 -15.61 -6.05 83.96
CA ASP A 1046 -17.00 -5.61 83.85
C ASP A 1046 -17.21 -4.29 83.10
N GLN A 1047 -17.25 -4.35 81.76
CA GLN A 1047 -17.69 -3.25 80.91
C GLN A 1047 -18.77 -3.82 79.96
N ASP A 1048 -20.03 -3.49 80.25
CA ASP A 1048 -21.19 -3.98 79.49
C ASP A 1048 -21.33 -3.18 78.18
N PHE A 1049 -21.30 -3.85 77.02
CA PHE A 1049 -21.70 -3.23 75.77
C PHE A 1049 -23.23 -3.19 75.69
N THR A 1050 -23.81 -1.98 75.70
CA THR A 1050 -25.27 -1.83 75.66
C THR A 1050 -25.72 -1.36 74.28
N VAL A 1051 -26.50 -2.21 73.59
CA VAL A 1051 -27.25 -1.82 72.38
C VAL A 1051 -28.68 -1.55 72.77
N SER A 1052 -29.19 -0.36 72.49
CA SER A 1052 -30.61 -0.04 72.64
C SER A 1052 -31.25 0.07 71.26
N ALA A 1053 -32.30 -0.71 70.95
CA ALA A 1053 -32.94 -0.74 69.63
C ALA A 1053 -34.46 -0.64 69.77
N THR A 1054 -35.14 0.18 68.97
CA THR A 1054 -36.59 0.39 69.12
C THR A 1054 -37.45 -0.22 68.00
N SER A 1055 -36.84 -0.91 67.02
CA SER A 1055 -37.45 -1.33 65.74
C SER A 1055 -36.91 -2.66 65.18
N HIS A 1056 -37.46 -3.11 64.04
CA HIS A 1056 -37.17 -4.41 63.40
C HIS A 1056 -35.81 -4.41 62.67
N ASP A 1057 -34.71 -4.23 63.41
CA ASP A 1057 -33.39 -3.96 62.83
C ASP A 1057 -32.54 -5.25 62.72
N GLN A 1058 -31.63 -5.31 61.74
CA GLN A 1058 -30.68 -6.41 61.56
C GLN A 1058 -29.28 -6.00 62.01
N ILE A 1059 -28.70 -6.77 62.94
CA ILE A 1059 -27.32 -6.60 63.41
C ILE A 1059 -26.55 -7.89 63.12
N THR A 1060 -25.38 -7.77 62.50
CA THR A 1060 -24.59 -8.93 62.05
C THR A 1060 -23.12 -8.84 62.49
N ASN A 1061 -22.44 -10.00 62.53
CA ASN A 1061 -20.98 -10.15 62.72
C ASN A 1061 -20.36 -9.73 64.07
N PHE A 1062 -20.96 -10.13 65.20
CA PHE A 1062 -20.28 -10.03 66.50
C PHE A 1062 -19.12 -11.02 66.63
N SER A 1063 -17.92 -10.52 66.94
CA SER A 1063 -16.78 -11.33 67.38
C SER A 1063 -16.33 -10.84 68.75
N THR A 1064 -16.81 -11.49 69.82
CA THR A 1064 -16.32 -11.23 71.19
C THR A 1064 -15.67 -12.49 71.74
N THR A 1065 -14.62 -12.32 72.55
CA THR A 1065 -14.03 -13.44 73.27
C THR A 1065 -14.53 -13.58 74.71
N ASN A 1066 -15.08 -12.55 75.37
CA ASN A 1066 -15.48 -12.62 76.79
C ASN A 1066 -16.58 -11.64 77.29
N ASP A 1067 -17.29 -10.90 76.42
CA ASP A 1067 -18.15 -9.79 76.88
C ASP A 1067 -19.66 -10.08 76.81
N ASP A 1068 -20.41 -9.54 77.77
CA ASP A 1068 -21.87 -9.61 77.85
C ASP A 1068 -22.50 -8.52 76.95
N ILE A 1069 -23.29 -8.94 75.95
CA ILE A 1069 -24.03 -8.01 75.08
C ILE A 1069 -25.39 -7.74 75.70
N LYS A 1070 -25.64 -6.50 76.11
CA LYS A 1070 -26.93 -6.09 76.68
C LYS A 1070 -27.78 -5.40 75.62
N ILE A 1071 -28.80 -6.10 75.11
CA ILE A 1071 -29.75 -5.54 74.15
C ILE A 1071 -31.02 -5.09 74.88
N THR A 1072 -31.41 -3.83 74.69
CA THR A 1072 -32.65 -3.29 75.25
C THR A 1072 -33.61 -2.93 74.11
N GLY A 1073 -34.54 -3.84 73.77
CA GLY A 1073 -35.51 -3.61 72.68
C GLY A 1073 -36.03 -4.84 71.91
N ALA A 1074 -36.75 -4.62 70.80
CA ALA A 1074 -37.23 -5.68 69.89
C ALA A 1074 -36.19 -5.96 68.80
N LEU A 1075 -35.75 -7.20 68.65
CA LEU A 1075 -34.69 -7.63 67.71
C LEU A 1075 -35.23 -8.77 66.84
N TYR A 1076 -35.08 -8.68 65.52
CA TYR A 1076 -35.73 -9.64 64.60
C TYR A 1076 -34.80 -10.74 64.09
N THR A 1077 -33.49 -10.50 63.96
CA THR A 1077 -32.48 -11.54 63.67
C THR A 1077 -31.09 -11.10 64.11
N ALA A 1078 -30.47 -11.85 65.02
CA ALA A 1078 -29.02 -11.81 65.24
C ALA A 1078 -28.43 -13.14 64.76
N VAL A 1079 -27.47 -13.07 63.84
CA VAL A 1079 -26.68 -14.25 63.44
C VAL A 1079 -25.27 -14.06 63.99
N ALA A 1080 -25.00 -14.65 65.15
CA ALA A 1080 -23.65 -14.79 65.66
C ALA A 1080 -22.95 -15.88 64.83
N VAL A 1081 -21.95 -15.50 64.03
CA VAL A 1081 -21.08 -16.46 63.34
C VAL A 1081 -19.80 -16.56 64.16
N GLY A 1082 -19.59 -17.68 64.88
CA GLY A 1082 -18.29 -17.85 65.56
C GLY A 1082 -18.12 -18.89 66.65
N LYS A 1083 -19.15 -19.61 67.12
CA LYS A 1083 -18.94 -20.75 68.06
C LYS A 1083 -19.76 -21.98 67.70
N THR A 1084 -19.12 -23.15 67.82
CA THR A 1084 -19.69 -24.47 67.55
C THR A 1084 -20.74 -24.88 68.59
N ALA A 1085 -22.02 -24.83 68.20
CA ALA A 1085 -23.23 -25.52 68.72
C ALA A 1085 -23.84 -25.13 70.10
N PRO A 1086 -25.20 -25.18 70.28
CA PRO A 1086 -26.29 -24.99 69.32
C PRO A 1086 -27.25 -23.83 69.68
N THR A 1087 -27.52 -23.00 68.66
CA THR A 1087 -28.80 -22.36 68.30
C THR A 1087 -29.75 -21.91 69.42
N THR A 1088 -29.53 -20.70 69.92
CA THR A 1088 -30.55 -19.84 70.54
C THR A 1088 -30.97 -18.75 69.55
N THR A 1089 -32.13 -18.90 68.91
CA THR A 1089 -32.76 -17.79 68.19
C THR A 1089 -33.59 -16.98 69.19
N LEU A 1090 -33.11 -15.79 69.55
CA LEU A 1090 -33.79 -14.87 70.45
C LEU A 1090 -34.88 -14.10 69.67
N LEU A 1091 -36.16 -14.34 69.96
CA LEU A 1091 -37.23 -13.38 69.67
C LEU A 1091 -37.76 -12.83 70.99
N ALA A 1092 -37.20 -11.72 71.44
CA ALA A 1092 -37.67 -11.01 72.64
C ALA A 1092 -38.85 -10.09 72.25
N GLY A 1093 -40.03 -10.36 72.83
CA GLY A 1093 -41.12 -9.38 72.87
C GLY A 1093 -40.78 -8.24 73.85
N SER A 1094 -41.35 -7.05 73.60
CA SER A 1094 -41.06 -5.81 74.32
C SER A 1094 -41.01 -5.96 75.86
N GLY A 1095 -39.84 -5.67 76.45
CA GLY A 1095 -39.70 -5.37 77.88
C GLY A 1095 -39.18 -6.47 78.83
N GLN A 1096 -38.41 -7.46 78.37
CA GLN A 1096 -37.80 -8.46 79.27
C GLN A 1096 -36.28 -8.61 79.08
N THR A 1097 -35.57 -8.69 80.21
CA THR A 1097 -34.17 -9.12 80.32
C THR A 1097 -34.12 -10.64 80.21
N ALA A 1098 -33.45 -11.18 79.19
CA ALA A 1098 -33.21 -12.61 79.06
C ALA A 1098 -31.74 -12.91 79.43
N ASP A 1099 -31.57 -13.69 80.49
CA ASP A 1099 -30.34 -14.40 80.82
C ASP A 1099 -30.34 -15.69 79.96
N LEU A 1100 -29.31 -15.88 79.12
CA LEU A 1100 -29.29 -16.88 78.05
C LEU A 1100 -28.97 -18.32 78.54
N ASP A 1101 -28.97 -18.57 79.85
CA ASP A 1101 -28.48 -19.82 80.43
C ASP A 1101 -29.54 -20.87 80.88
N ALA A 1102 -30.85 -20.71 80.59
CA ALA A 1102 -31.87 -21.66 81.04
C ALA A 1102 -32.85 -22.14 79.95
N GLY A 1103 -32.68 -23.38 79.49
CA GLY A 1103 -33.45 -24.01 78.41
C GLY A 1103 -34.94 -24.27 78.69
N GLY A 1104 -35.80 -23.64 77.91
CA GLY A 1104 -37.23 -23.96 77.76
C GLY A 1104 -37.75 -23.47 76.41
N ILE A 1105 -38.49 -24.33 75.69
CA ILE A 1105 -39.05 -24.05 74.35
C ILE A 1105 -40.52 -23.61 74.48
N ILE A 1106 -40.90 -22.48 73.87
CA ILE A 1106 -42.29 -22.02 73.71
C ILE A 1106 -42.58 -21.92 72.21
N ILE A 1107 -43.54 -22.72 71.71
CA ILE A 1107 -44.04 -22.63 70.33
C ILE A 1107 -45.42 -21.97 70.35
N ALA A 1108 -45.54 -20.75 69.82
CA ALA A 1108 -46.82 -20.13 69.49
C ALA A 1108 -46.90 -19.94 67.98
N ASN A 1109 -47.84 -20.61 67.32
CA ASN A 1109 -48.13 -20.43 65.91
C ASN A 1109 -48.99 -19.18 65.72
N THR A 1110 -48.50 -18.20 64.96
CA THR A 1110 -49.31 -17.10 64.42
C THR A 1110 -49.05 -16.96 62.93
N ASN A 1111 -49.69 -17.80 62.12
CA ASN A 1111 -49.90 -17.47 60.71
C ASN A 1111 -51.06 -16.47 60.59
N GLU A 1112 -50.77 -15.21 60.28
CA GLU A 1112 -51.75 -14.31 59.67
C GLU A 1112 -51.85 -14.61 58.17
N LYS A 1113 -53.05 -14.95 57.70
CA LYS A 1113 -53.43 -14.71 56.31
C LYS A 1113 -54.80 -14.05 56.28
N THR A 1114 -54.82 -12.77 55.98
CA THR A 1114 -56.03 -11.96 55.77
C THR A 1114 -56.78 -12.43 54.53
N GLY A 1115 -58.04 -12.84 54.68
CA GLY A 1115 -59.03 -12.78 53.60
C GLY A 1115 -59.85 -14.05 53.32
N ASN A 1116 -61.14 -13.96 53.64
CA ASN A 1116 -62.30 -14.80 53.28
C ASN A 1116 -62.63 -16.05 54.13
N ALA A 1117 -63.88 -16.03 54.57
CA ALA A 1117 -64.57 -16.93 55.48
C ALA A 1117 -64.76 -18.35 54.95
N TYR A 1118 -64.60 -19.35 55.81
CA TYR A 1118 -65.51 -20.50 55.89
C TYR A 1118 -65.59 -21.03 57.32
N THR A 1119 -66.82 -21.31 57.73
CA THR A 1119 -67.24 -21.99 58.96
C THR A 1119 -66.97 -23.49 58.87
N THR A 1120 -66.69 -24.12 60.02
CA THR A 1120 -66.64 -25.57 60.33
C THR A 1120 -65.50 -26.37 59.71
N ASP A 1121 -64.50 -26.73 60.52
CA ASP A 1121 -64.09 -28.11 60.92
C ASP A 1121 -62.63 -28.08 61.44
N PHE A 1122 -62.32 -28.74 62.58
CA PHE A 1122 -60.94 -28.88 63.11
C PHE A 1122 -60.18 -29.97 62.33
N GLY A 1123 -60.31 -29.96 61.01
CA GLY A 1123 -59.81 -31.01 60.12
C GLY A 1123 -58.48 -30.63 59.50
N ASP A 1124 -57.38 -30.77 60.24
CA ASP A 1124 -56.09 -31.32 59.76
C ASP A 1124 -55.05 -31.40 60.91
N ILE A 1125 -55.00 -32.50 61.67
CA ILE A 1125 -53.98 -32.73 62.71
C ILE A 1125 -52.58 -32.99 62.10
N SER A 1126 -52.47 -33.25 60.79
CA SER A 1126 -51.19 -33.61 60.15
C SER A 1126 -50.13 -32.48 60.18
N ALA A 1127 -50.56 -31.21 60.23
CA ALA A 1127 -49.66 -30.05 60.27
C ALA A 1127 -48.99 -29.84 61.65
N ILE A 1128 -49.68 -30.20 62.74
CA ILE A 1128 -49.15 -30.11 64.11
C ILE A 1128 -48.13 -31.23 64.35
N THR A 1129 -48.40 -32.44 63.88
CA THR A 1129 -47.48 -33.60 63.97
C THR A 1129 -46.21 -33.37 63.13
N THR A 1130 -46.33 -32.76 61.95
CA THR A 1130 -45.16 -32.47 61.08
C THR A 1130 -44.24 -31.41 61.68
N ALA A 1131 -44.79 -30.36 62.31
CA ALA A 1131 -44.00 -29.30 62.96
C ALA A 1131 -43.31 -29.78 64.24
N LEU A 1132 -43.95 -30.68 65.01
CA LEU A 1132 -43.37 -31.29 66.21
C LEU A 1132 -42.20 -32.23 65.84
N ASN A 1133 -42.39 -33.10 64.84
CA ASN A 1133 -41.39 -34.08 64.38
C ASN A 1133 -40.14 -33.43 63.73
N ALA A 1134 -40.27 -32.22 63.18
CA ALA A 1134 -39.14 -31.47 62.62
C ALA A 1134 -38.24 -30.82 63.70
N SER A 1135 -38.75 -30.63 64.93
CA SER A 1135 -38.03 -29.96 66.03
C SER A 1135 -37.30 -30.90 66.98
N LEU A 1136 -37.65 -32.20 67.02
CA LEU A 1136 -37.17 -33.15 68.03
C LEU A 1136 -35.96 -33.99 67.60
N GLY A 1137 -35.62 -34.05 66.30
CA GLY A 1137 -34.43 -34.78 65.84
C GLY A 1137 -34.49 -36.29 66.02
N SER A 1138 -33.73 -37.05 65.24
CA SER A 1138 -33.80 -38.52 65.16
C SER A 1138 -32.97 -39.25 66.24
N ASP A 1139 -33.26 -39.04 67.53
CA ASP A 1139 -32.54 -39.64 68.68
C ASP A 1139 -33.48 -40.43 69.62
N GLY A 1140 -34.42 -41.19 69.06
CA GLY A 1140 -35.49 -41.85 69.84
C GLY A 1140 -35.02 -42.79 70.96
N ALA A 1141 -35.30 -42.41 72.20
CA ALA A 1141 -35.22 -43.25 73.38
C ALA A 1141 -36.64 -43.58 73.90
N ALA A 1142 -36.98 -44.88 74.00
CA ALA A 1142 -38.28 -45.31 74.50
C ALA A 1142 -38.54 -44.82 75.95
N ASN A 1143 -39.74 -44.29 76.20
CA ASN A 1143 -40.30 -43.73 77.44
C ASN A 1143 -40.05 -42.23 77.73
N GLU A 1144 -39.76 -41.41 76.73
CA GLU A 1144 -39.68 -39.95 76.91
C GLU A 1144 -41.05 -39.33 77.16
N GLU A 1145 -41.11 -38.33 78.07
CA GLU A 1145 -42.36 -37.74 78.55
C GLU A 1145 -42.41 -36.24 78.24
N TYR A 1146 -43.45 -35.81 77.56
CA TYR A 1146 -43.67 -34.45 77.07
C TYR A 1146 -44.97 -33.87 77.63
N VAL A 1147 -44.97 -32.55 77.90
CA VAL A 1147 -46.18 -31.79 78.23
C VAL A 1147 -46.43 -30.76 77.13
N LEU A 1148 -47.50 -30.97 76.36
CA LEU A 1148 -47.92 -30.10 75.27
C LEU A 1148 -49.04 -29.16 75.72
N PHE A 1149 -48.89 -27.87 75.44
CA PHE A 1149 -49.96 -26.88 75.62
C PHE A 1149 -50.55 -26.54 74.25
N ILE A 1150 -51.82 -26.86 74.03
CA ILE A 1150 -52.50 -26.61 72.75
C ILE A 1150 -53.44 -25.42 72.92
N GLY A 1151 -53.31 -24.43 72.04
CA GLY A 1151 -54.03 -23.18 72.05
C GLY A 1151 -54.10 -22.52 70.68
N ASP A 1152 -54.93 -21.51 70.54
CA ASP A 1152 -54.99 -20.63 69.38
C ASP A 1152 -54.88 -19.17 69.85
N SER A 1153 -54.13 -18.35 69.10
CA SER A 1153 -54.12 -16.89 69.19
C SER A 1153 -54.01 -16.36 70.63
N GLY A 1154 -53.01 -16.86 71.36
CA GLY A 1154 -52.70 -16.42 72.73
C GLY A 1154 -53.60 -17.02 73.83
N THR A 1155 -54.49 -17.97 73.52
CA THR A 1155 -55.31 -18.69 74.50
C THR A 1155 -54.99 -20.18 74.51
N VAL A 1156 -54.57 -20.73 75.66
CA VAL A 1156 -54.32 -22.17 75.84
C VAL A 1156 -55.62 -22.88 76.24
N TYR A 1157 -56.05 -23.88 75.44
CA TYR A 1157 -57.29 -24.61 75.67
C TYR A 1157 -57.07 -25.86 76.57
N GLY A 1158 -55.91 -26.50 76.49
CA GLY A 1158 -55.57 -27.63 77.35
C GLY A 1158 -54.07 -27.95 77.41
N ALA A 1159 -53.68 -28.62 78.50
CA ALA A 1159 -52.36 -29.21 78.69
C ALA A 1159 -52.47 -30.74 78.56
N TYR A 1160 -51.65 -31.33 77.71
CA TYR A 1160 -51.64 -32.74 77.38
C TYR A 1160 -50.30 -33.35 77.74
N TYR A 1161 -50.34 -34.54 78.32
CA TYR A 1161 -49.19 -35.40 78.51
C TYR A 1161 -49.10 -36.35 77.33
N TRP A 1162 -47.91 -36.47 76.76
CA TRP A 1162 -47.57 -37.51 75.81
C TRP A 1162 -46.34 -38.24 76.32
N LYS A 1163 -46.36 -39.56 76.22
CA LYS A 1163 -45.20 -40.39 76.42
C LYS A 1163 -44.98 -41.23 75.17
N ASP A 1164 -43.81 -41.03 74.56
CA ASP A 1164 -43.29 -41.88 73.49
C ASP A 1164 -42.87 -43.21 74.13
N VAL A 1165 -43.67 -44.25 73.99
CA VAL A 1165 -43.47 -45.53 74.68
C VAL A 1165 -42.56 -46.46 73.87
N ASP A 1166 -42.57 -46.37 72.54
CA ASP A 1166 -41.83 -47.27 71.65
C ASP A 1166 -40.54 -46.66 71.08
N GLY A 1167 -40.31 -45.37 71.27
CA GLY A 1167 -39.09 -44.64 70.94
C GLY A 1167 -38.99 -44.28 69.46
N ASP A 1168 -40.10 -44.25 68.73
CA ASP A 1168 -40.13 -43.89 67.32
C ASP A 1168 -40.15 -42.37 67.06
N SER A 1169 -40.25 -41.56 68.12
CA SER A 1169 -40.28 -40.10 68.10
C SER A 1169 -41.43 -39.53 67.26
N ALA A 1170 -42.55 -40.26 67.17
CA ALA A 1170 -43.78 -39.81 66.55
C ALA A 1170 -44.99 -40.20 67.41
N ILE A 1171 -46.05 -39.38 67.43
CA ILE A 1171 -47.31 -39.76 68.10
C ILE A 1171 -47.95 -40.90 67.28
N SER A 1172 -47.76 -42.15 67.71
CA SER A 1172 -48.12 -43.36 66.95
C SER A 1172 -48.92 -44.40 67.76
N ASP A 1173 -49.43 -45.44 67.09
CA ASP A 1173 -50.23 -46.52 67.70
C ASP A 1173 -49.35 -47.37 68.65
N GLY A 1174 -49.32 -47.01 69.94
CA GLY A 1174 -48.45 -47.63 70.95
C GLY A 1174 -48.12 -46.70 72.12
N ASP A 1175 -48.27 -45.39 71.92
CA ASP A 1175 -47.97 -44.34 72.88
C ASP A 1175 -49.06 -44.05 73.91
N GLN A 1176 -48.67 -43.41 75.01
CA GLN A 1176 -49.62 -42.93 76.01
C GLN A 1176 -49.86 -41.44 75.83
N PHE A 1177 -51.10 -41.06 75.51
CA PHE A 1177 -51.54 -39.67 75.43
C PHE A 1177 -52.67 -39.42 76.44
N ALA A 1178 -52.52 -38.43 77.30
CA ALA A 1178 -53.49 -38.11 78.34
C ALA A 1178 -53.68 -36.59 78.49
N LEU A 1179 -54.91 -36.13 78.64
CA LEU A 1179 -55.16 -34.74 79.03
C LEU A 1179 -54.78 -34.55 80.50
N LEU A 1180 -53.80 -33.67 80.78
CA LEU A 1180 -53.40 -33.32 82.15
C LEU A 1180 -54.36 -32.31 82.77
N ALA A 1181 -54.80 -31.30 82.01
CA ALA A 1181 -55.73 -30.29 82.49
C ALA A 1181 -56.44 -29.57 81.33
N THR A 1182 -57.76 -29.41 81.43
CA THR A 1182 -58.49 -28.44 80.60
C THR A 1182 -58.30 -27.04 81.19
N ILE A 1183 -57.82 -26.10 80.39
CA ILE A 1183 -57.54 -24.73 80.84
C ILE A 1183 -58.66 -23.77 80.39
N SER A 1184 -59.33 -24.02 79.25
CA SER A 1184 -60.52 -23.24 78.83
C SER A 1184 -61.40 -23.95 77.77
N GLY A 1185 -62.68 -24.20 78.10
CA GLY A 1185 -63.83 -24.08 77.18
C GLY A 1185 -64.14 -25.11 76.08
N ALA A 1186 -63.20 -25.90 75.57
CA ALA A 1186 -63.47 -26.97 74.59
C ALA A 1186 -62.46 -28.13 74.76
N VAL A 1187 -62.94 -29.37 74.72
CA VAL A 1187 -62.15 -30.59 75.01
C VAL A 1187 -62.02 -31.41 73.73
N LEU A 1188 -60.79 -31.72 73.28
CA LEU A 1188 -60.57 -32.84 72.36
C LEU A 1188 -61.03 -34.13 73.05
N VAL A 1189 -62.05 -34.80 72.53
CA VAL A 1189 -62.50 -36.11 73.02
C VAL A 1189 -61.91 -37.17 72.10
N ALA A 1190 -61.51 -38.31 72.64
CA ALA A 1190 -60.80 -39.40 71.94
C ALA A 1190 -61.51 -40.01 70.70
N ALA A 1191 -62.64 -39.46 70.26
CA ALA A 1191 -63.33 -39.81 69.01
C ALA A 1191 -62.87 -38.99 67.79
N ASP A 1192 -62.05 -37.94 67.97
CA ASP A 1192 -61.49 -37.11 66.88
C ASP A 1192 -60.13 -37.63 66.35
N VAL A 1193 -59.77 -38.87 66.67
CA VAL A 1193 -58.69 -39.65 66.04
C VAL A 1193 -59.35 -40.68 65.11
N ASP A 1194 -59.36 -40.43 63.80
CA ASP A 1194 -60.05 -41.30 62.83
C ASP A 1194 -59.33 -42.68 62.72
N GLY A 1195 -59.82 -43.65 63.48
CA GLY A 1195 -60.76 -44.62 62.92
C GLY A 1195 -60.27 -45.63 61.87
N SER A 1196 -58.96 -45.82 61.65
CA SER A 1196 -58.49 -46.92 60.79
C SER A 1196 -57.21 -47.66 61.22
N SER A 1197 -57.07 -48.09 62.48
CA SER A 1197 -56.53 -49.41 62.88
C SER A 1197 -56.30 -49.62 64.40
N GLY A 1198 -57.33 -49.40 65.23
CA GLY A 1198 -57.47 -50.01 66.57
C GLY A 1198 -56.25 -50.16 67.49
N SER A 1199 -56.04 -49.16 68.36
CA SER A 1199 -55.58 -49.31 69.75
C SER A 1199 -55.84 -48.03 70.51
#